data_AF-A0A8S0YX05-F1
#
_entry.id   AF-A0A8S0YX05-F1
#
_cell.length_a   1.000
_cell.length_b   1.000
_cell.length_c   1.000
_cell.angle_alpha   90.00
_cell.angle_beta   90.00
_cell.angle_gamma   90.00
#
_symmetry.space_group_name_H-M   'P 1'
#
loop_
_entity.id
_entity.type
_entity.pdbx_description
1 polymer ?
#
loop_
_entity_poly.entity_id
_entity_poly.type
_entity_poly.pdbx_seq_one_letter_code
_entity_poly.pdbx_strand_id
1 'polypeptide(L)'
;MPPRLLWWAITVLLVLTVIVPTSDSSNVRRRLRKPSKVSTSVSSSVSRSSDQIIAASVNRPKIRGRPSIASRKSSAVIDNSVTTDDHKDKDGYKIVCYYTNWSQYRTKLGKFTPEDIQPDLCTHIIFAFGWLKKGKLSSFESNDETKDGKTGLYDRINQLKKANPKLKTLLAIGGWSFGTQKFKELSASRYARQTFIYSAIPYLRDRNFDGLDMDWEYPKGGDDKKNFVLLLKELREAFEAEAQEVKKPRLLLTAAVPVGPDNIRGGYDVPAVASYLDFINVMAYDFHGKWEKETGHNAPLYAPSSDSEWRKQLSVDHAAHLWVKLGAPKEKLIIGMPTYGRSFTLSNPNNYKVNSPASGGGKAGEYTKEGGFLAYYEICELLRNGGTYVWDEEMKVPYCINGDQWIGFDDERSIRNKMRWIKDNSFGGAMVWTVDMDDFTGSVCGGDVKYPLIGAMREELRGISRGKDAKDVNWSSVASSAIIEVSEKPEPIKISLSDVVSRIKKPGKTVIIKNNNEVDKNKREPQILCYLTSWSAKRPSAGRFMPDNIDANLCTHIIYAFATLKEHKLAESDEKDGEMYDKVVALREKNPNLKILLAIGGWAFGSTPFKELTTNVFRMNQFVYEAIEFLRDYQFNGLDVDWEYPRGADDRAAYVNLLKELRLAFEGEAKTSGQPRLLLSAAVPASFEAIAAGYDVPEISKYLDYINVMTYDFHGQWERQVGHNSPLFPLESATSYQKKLTVDYSAREWVRQGAPKEKLMIGMPTYGRSFTLINNTQFDIGAPASAGGTASRYTNEAGFMSYYEICEFLREDNTTLVWDNEQMVPFAYREDQWVGFDDERSLKTKMAWLKDEGFGGIMVWSVDMDDFRGSCGTGKYPLITAMKQELGDYKVKLEYDGPYESSNPNGQYTTKDPTEVVCEEEDGHISYHPDKADCTHYYMCEGERKHHMPCPSNLVFNPNENVCDWPENVEGCTHHTQAPPARR
;
A
#
# COMPACT_ATOMS: atom_id res chain seq x y z
N MET A 1 16.67 53.59 46.64
CA MET A 1 16.18 54.04 47.97
C MET A 1 15.07 53.09 48.43
N PRO A 2 15.23 52.38 49.55
CA PRO A 2 14.23 51.41 50.09
C PRO A 2 13.72 51.82 51.50
N PRO A 3 13.04 50.97 52.30
CA PRO A 3 11.78 50.27 52.00
C PRO A 3 10.76 50.32 53.18
N ARG A 4 9.60 49.69 53.01
CA ARG A 4 8.71 49.13 54.07
C ARG A 4 8.02 47.86 53.51
N LEU A 5 7.63 46.85 54.30
CA LEU A 5 7.69 46.62 55.75
C LEU A 5 7.94 45.12 56.07
N LEU A 6 7.71 44.68 57.32
CA LEU A 6 8.02 43.37 57.91
C LEU A 6 6.71 42.67 58.41
N TRP A 7 6.54 41.36 58.66
CA TRP A 7 7.38 40.12 58.78
C TRP A 7 8.00 39.75 60.15
N TRP A 8 7.71 38.54 60.66
CA TRP A 8 8.30 37.74 61.79
C TRP A 8 7.84 36.25 61.62
N ALA A 9 8.49 35.12 62.01
CA ALA A 9 9.56 34.73 62.96
C ALA A 9 9.11 34.53 64.45
N ILE A 10 9.49 33.55 65.29
CA ILE A 10 10.28 32.26 65.27
C ILE A 10 9.88 31.44 66.57
N THR A 11 10.36 30.26 67.07
CA THR A 11 11.54 29.35 66.88
C THR A 11 11.31 27.96 67.59
N VAL A 12 12.19 26.95 67.36
CA VAL A 12 12.62 25.83 68.30
C VAL A 12 11.63 24.68 68.67
N LEU A 13 12.03 23.46 69.16
CA LEU A 13 13.02 22.42 68.73
C LEU A 13 12.94 21.11 69.63
N LEU A 14 12.80 19.90 69.04
CA LEU A 14 13.07 18.53 69.63
C LEU A 14 12.32 18.09 70.94
N VAL A 15 12.64 16.96 71.63
CA VAL A 15 12.27 15.52 71.35
C VAL A 15 12.46 14.57 72.60
N LEU A 16 12.13 13.25 72.52
CA LEU A 16 12.26 12.13 73.54
C LEU A 16 11.13 11.97 74.61
N THR A 17 10.93 10.83 75.35
CA THR A 17 10.46 9.46 74.95
C THR A 17 10.03 8.53 76.14
N VAL A 18 8.95 7.72 75.97
CA VAL A 18 8.59 6.45 76.73
C VAL A 18 8.09 6.74 78.22
N ILE A 19 7.40 5.92 79.06
CA ILE A 19 7.17 4.45 79.26
C ILE A 19 5.72 4.08 79.74
N VAL A 20 5.16 3.00 79.15
CA VAL A 20 4.30 1.85 79.63
C VAL A 20 3.92 1.80 81.16
N PRO A 21 2.70 1.38 81.66
CA PRO A 21 2.11 0.04 81.41
C PRO A 21 0.56 -0.27 81.58
N THR A 22 0.16 -1.44 81.03
CA THR A 22 -0.89 -2.45 81.46
C THR A 22 -2.37 -2.05 81.75
N SER A 23 -3.41 -2.62 81.10
CA SER A 23 -4.07 -3.97 81.22
C SER A 23 -5.18 -4.05 82.32
N ASP A 24 -6.28 -4.83 82.31
CA ASP A 24 -6.91 -5.79 81.36
C ASP A 24 -8.37 -6.19 81.79
N SER A 25 -9.21 -6.65 80.84
CA SER A 25 -10.37 -7.58 81.04
C SER A 25 -11.61 -7.08 81.85
N SER A 26 -12.79 -7.75 81.95
CA SER A 26 -13.35 -9.01 81.39
C SER A 26 -14.90 -9.10 81.55
N ASN A 27 -15.52 -10.17 81.01
CA ASN A 27 -16.78 -10.85 81.47
C ASN A 27 -18.19 -10.32 81.04
N VAL A 28 -19.25 -11.14 80.75
CA VAL A 28 -19.39 -12.59 80.39
C VAL A 28 -20.86 -12.97 79.96
N ARG A 29 -21.13 -14.24 79.52
CA ARG A 29 -22.43 -14.97 79.29
C ARG A 29 -23.12 -14.81 77.89
N ARG A 30 -23.33 -15.87 77.06
CA ARG A 30 -24.25 -17.07 77.05
C ARG A 30 -25.56 -16.82 76.22
N ARG A 31 -26.26 -17.74 75.51
CA ARG A 31 -26.39 -19.24 75.56
C ARG A 31 -27.20 -19.86 74.35
N LEU A 32 -26.81 -21.05 73.83
CA LEU A 32 -27.65 -22.15 73.20
C LEU A 32 -28.48 -21.87 71.90
N ARG A 33 -29.00 -22.81 71.06
CA ARG A 33 -29.15 -24.30 70.95
C ARG A 33 -29.30 -24.66 69.42
N LYS A 34 -28.63 -25.64 68.77
CA LYS A 34 -28.82 -27.13 68.63
C LYS A 34 -29.96 -27.62 67.64
N PRO A 35 -29.92 -28.84 67.02
CA PRO A 35 -29.64 -28.99 65.57
C PRO A 35 -30.41 -30.13 64.79
N SER A 36 -29.81 -30.63 63.67
CA SER A 36 -30.06 -31.88 62.88
C SER A 36 -30.92 -31.75 61.60
N LYS A 37 -30.74 -32.50 60.50
CA LYS A 37 -29.84 -33.62 60.07
C LYS A 37 -29.19 -33.25 58.71
N VAL A 38 -27.93 -33.55 58.35
CA VAL A 38 -27.28 -34.86 58.04
C VAL A 38 -27.95 -35.56 56.85
N SER A 39 -27.28 -35.91 55.73
CA SER A 39 -25.87 -36.36 55.56
C SER A 39 -25.15 -35.97 54.23
N THR A 40 -23.84 -35.66 54.33
CA THR A 40 -22.68 -36.06 53.46
C THR A 40 -22.71 -35.91 51.93
N SER A 41 -21.62 -35.48 51.24
CA SER A 41 -20.31 -34.97 51.72
C SER A 41 -19.38 -34.48 50.59
N VAL A 42 -18.69 -33.33 50.82
CA VAL A 42 -17.28 -33.04 50.39
C VAL A 42 -17.04 -32.85 48.86
N SER A 43 -16.22 -31.90 48.36
CA SER A 43 -15.16 -31.06 48.96
C SER A 43 -15.16 -29.58 48.50
N SER A 44 -14.54 -28.73 49.33
CA SER A 44 -13.86 -27.46 49.01
C SER A 44 -14.51 -26.45 48.04
N SER A 45 -15.16 -25.44 48.65
CA SER A 45 -14.91 -24.03 48.31
C SER A 45 -13.45 -23.64 48.75
N VAL A 46 -12.86 -22.49 48.43
CA VAL A 46 -13.29 -21.10 48.71
C VAL A 46 -12.87 -20.15 47.60
N SER A 47 -13.64 -19.07 47.44
CA SER A 47 -13.41 -17.98 46.49
C SER A 47 -13.14 -16.65 47.20
N ARG A 48 -12.52 -15.71 46.47
CA ARG A 48 -12.66 -14.24 46.63
C ARG A 48 -11.96 -13.59 47.85
N SER A 49 -11.58 -12.30 47.78
CA SER A 49 -11.69 -11.28 46.69
C SER A 49 -10.62 -10.18 46.82
N SER A 50 -10.61 -9.27 45.83
CA SER A 50 -10.38 -7.81 45.95
C SER A 50 -8.98 -7.34 46.38
N ASP A 51 -8.29 -6.43 45.68
CA ASP A 51 -8.61 -5.59 44.49
C ASP A 51 -7.37 -5.57 43.55
N GLN A 52 -7.27 -4.89 42.39
CA GLN A 52 -8.02 -3.75 41.84
C GLN A 52 -7.86 -3.69 40.31
N ILE A 53 -8.93 -3.42 39.53
CA ILE A 53 -8.85 -3.12 38.08
C ILE A 53 -9.86 -2.02 37.71
N ILE A 54 -9.37 -0.92 37.14
CA ILE A 54 -10.14 0.16 36.50
C ILE A 54 -9.28 0.73 35.35
N ALA A 55 -9.78 1.10 34.16
CA ALA A 55 -10.93 0.62 33.38
C ALA A 55 -10.82 1.20 31.95
N ALA A 56 -11.27 0.45 30.93
CA ALA A 56 -11.71 1.04 29.67
C ALA A 56 -13.24 1.10 29.66
N SER A 57 -13.83 2.22 29.27
CA SER A 57 -15.29 2.39 29.26
C SER A 57 -15.74 3.31 28.12
N VAL A 58 -16.62 2.78 27.27
CA VAL A 58 -17.48 3.57 26.37
C VAL A 58 -18.92 3.18 26.66
N ASN A 59 -19.77 4.16 26.92
CA ASN A 59 -21.13 3.93 27.41
C ASN A 59 -22.07 3.34 26.35
N ARG A 60 -22.90 2.38 26.77
CA ARG A 60 -24.13 1.99 26.04
C ARG A 60 -25.32 2.01 27.02
N PRO A 61 -26.42 2.73 26.74
CA PRO A 61 -27.54 2.82 27.68
C PRO A 61 -28.22 1.48 27.95
N LYS A 62 -28.66 1.27 29.20
CA LYS A 62 -29.48 0.10 29.61
C LYS A 62 -30.96 0.50 29.71
N ILE A 63 -31.84 -0.36 29.18
CA ILE A 63 -33.27 -0.34 29.51
C ILE A 63 -33.56 -1.46 30.51
N ARG A 64 -34.06 -1.08 31.70
CA ARG A 64 -34.94 -1.91 32.55
C ARG A 64 -36.38 -1.49 32.23
N GLY A 65 -37.41 -2.33 32.30
CA GLY A 65 -37.48 -3.76 32.59
C GLY A 65 -38.97 -4.19 32.62
N ARG A 66 -39.29 -5.45 32.33
CA ARG A 66 -40.68 -5.95 32.31
C ARG A 66 -41.24 -6.19 33.72
N PRO A 67 -42.55 -5.96 33.89
CA PRO A 67 -43.41 -6.88 34.63
C PRO A 67 -44.47 -7.53 33.73
N SER A 68 -44.74 -8.81 33.96
CA SER A 68 -46.00 -9.50 33.60
C SER A 68 -47.03 -9.28 34.72
N ILE A 69 -48.34 -9.58 34.65
CA ILE A 69 -49.19 -10.54 33.90
C ILE A 69 -50.55 -9.83 33.65
N ALA A 70 -51.27 -10.07 32.54
CA ALA A 70 -52.55 -10.81 32.53
C ALA A 70 -53.18 -10.90 31.13
N SER A 71 -54.10 -11.86 30.96
CA SER A 71 -54.74 -12.20 29.68
C SER A 71 -56.23 -11.85 29.64
N ARG A 72 -56.74 -11.50 28.44
CA ARG A 72 -57.71 -12.35 27.72
C ARG A 72 -58.16 -11.80 26.36
N LYS A 73 -58.05 -12.65 25.34
CA LYS A 73 -58.93 -12.84 24.17
C LYS A 73 -59.65 -11.61 23.57
N SER A 74 -59.13 -11.17 22.42
CA SER A 74 -59.91 -11.24 21.17
C SER A 74 -59.05 -11.96 20.12
N SER A 75 -59.67 -12.55 19.09
CA SER A 75 -58.96 -13.36 18.09
C SER A 75 -59.67 -13.32 16.74
N ALA A 76 -59.63 -12.15 16.09
CA ALA A 76 -59.98 -12.04 14.68
C ALA A 76 -58.80 -12.56 13.84
N VAL A 77 -59.00 -13.67 13.13
CA VAL A 77 -58.04 -14.15 12.12
C VAL A 77 -58.35 -13.41 10.83
N ILE A 78 -57.56 -12.38 10.53
CA ILE A 78 -57.45 -11.80 9.19
C ILE A 78 -55.99 -11.91 8.81
N ASP A 79 -55.73 -12.79 7.85
CA ASP A 79 -54.45 -12.87 7.16
C ASP A 79 -54.25 -11.59 6.34
N ASN A 80 -53.06 -11.00 6.44
CA ASN A 80 -52.62 -9.89 5.59
C ASN A 80 -51.10 -9.74 5.70
N SER A 81 -50.41 -10.35 4.75
CA SER A 81 -48.99 -10.14 4.50
C SER A 81 -48.69 -8.66 4.25
N VAL A 82 -47.80 -8.06 5.04
CA VAL A 82 -47.19 -6.76 4.74
C VAL A 82 -45.71 -6.97 4.41
N THR A 83 -45.51 -7.36 3.15
CA THR A 83 -44.34 -7.05 2.32
C THR A 83 -42.98 -6.96 3.03
N THR A 84 -42.19 -8.02 2.93
CA THR A 84 -40.82 -7.82 2.40
C THR A 84 -40.95 -7.03 1.11
N ASP A 85 -40.14 -5.99 0.92
CA ASP A 85 -40.14 -5.23 -0.34
C ASP A 85 -39.43 -6.03 -1.43
N ASP A 86 -40.14 -7.06 -1.92
CA ASP A 86 -39.67 -8.04 -2.89
C ASP A 86 -39.71 -7.43 -4.29
N HIS A 87 -38.96 -6.33 -4.45
CA HIS A 87 -38.67 -5.66 -5.71
C HIS A 87 -37.70 -6.52 -6.56
N LYS A 88 -38.07 -7.79 -6.78
CA LYS A 88 -37.51 -8.66 -7.82
C LYS A 88 -37.62 -7.91 -9.14
N ASP A 89 -36.47 -7.56 -9.69
CA ASP A 89 -36.34 -6.83 -10.95
C ASP A 89 -37.05 -7.61 -12.07
N LYS A 90 -38.23 -7.09 -12.49
CA LYS A 90 -39.10 -7.75 -13.48
C LYS A 90 -38.47 -7.80 -14.87
N ASP A 91 -37.40 -7.05 -15.11
CA ASP A 91 -36.69 -7.01 -16.38
C ASP A 91 -35.44 -7.92 -16.41
N GLY A 92 -34.96 -8.40 -15.26
CA GLY A 92 -33.88 -9.40 -15.14
C GLY A 92 -32.46 -8.91 -15.48
N TYR A 93 -31.48 -9.84 -15.48
CA TYR A 93 -30.06 -9.56 -15.67
C TYR A 93 -29.76 -8.71 -16.93
N LYS A 94 -28.97 -7.65 -16.76
CA LYS A 94 -28.70 -6.66 -17.81
C LYS A 94 -27.58 -7.15 -18.74
N ILE A 95 -27.68 -6.79 -20.02
CA ILE A 95 -26.63 -7.00 -21.04
C ILE A 95 -26.33 -5.61 -21.61
N VAL A 96 -25.17 -5.05 -21.27
CA VAL A 96 -24.79 -3.66 -21.55
C VAL A 96 -23.66 -3.62 -22.56
N CYS A 97 -23.96 -3.32 -23.82
CA CYS A 97 -22.99 -3.43 -24.92
C CYS A 97 -22.44 -2.06 -25.32
N TYR A 98 -21.12 -1.87 -25.25
CA TYR A 98 -20.48 -0.70 -25.82
C TYR A 98 -20.39 -0.83 -27.35
N TYR A 99 -20.80 0.22 -28.06
CA TYR A 99 -20.61 0.42 -29.49
C TYR A 99 -19.58 1.53 -29.70
N THR A 100 -18.48 1.25 -30.40
CA THR A 100 -17.46 2.25 -30.69
C THR A 100 -17.67 2.89 -32.05
N ASN A 101 -17.71 4.22 -32.14
CA ASN A 101 -17.95 4.90 -33.42
C ASN A 101 -16.80 4.72 -34.42
N TRP A 102 -15.54 4.61 -33.96
CA TRP A 102 -14.39 4.38 -34.83
C TRP A 102 -14.38 2.99 -35.51
N SER A 103 -15.20 2.03 -35.06
CA SER A 103 -15.32 0.70 -35.70
C SER A 103 -15.78 0.77 -37.17
N GLN A 104 -16.45 1.86 -37.58
CA GLN A 104 -16.83 2.13 -38.98
C GLN A 104 -15.63 2.25 -39.93
N TYR A 105 -14.45 2.56 -39.40
CA TYR A 105 -13.21 2.81 -40.17
C TYR A 105 -12.31 1.57 -40.29
N ARG A 106 -12.61 0.47 -39.58
CA ARG A 106 -11.90 -0.80 -39.77
C ARG A 106 -12.17 -1.34 -41.18
N THR A 107 -11.22 -2.13 -41.69
CA THR A 107 -11.24 -2.67 -43.06
C THR A 107 -11.66 -4.14 -43.10
N LYS A 108 -12.14 -4.61 -44.27
CA LYS A 108 -12.55 -6.01 -44.51
C LYS A 108 -13.49 -6.54 -43.41
N LEU A 109 -13.19 -7.70 -42.80
CA LEU A 109 -13.99 -8.38 -41.80
C LEU A 109 -14.19 -7.58 -40.51
N GLY A 110 -13.23 -6.72 -40.12
CA GLY A 110 -13.37 -5.91 -38.92
C GLY A 110 -14.31 -4.69 -39.06
N LYS A 111 -14.80 -4.39 -40.28
CA LYS A 111 -15.65 -3.22 -40.51
C LYS A 111 -17.03 -3.42 -39.90
N PHE A 112 -17.42 -2.53 -39.00
CA PHE A 112 -18.66 -2.63 -38.23
C PHE A 112 -19.54 -1.38 -38.37
N THR A 113 -20.87 -1.55 -38.32
CA THR A 113 -21.85 -0.46 -38.35
C THR A 113 -23.05 -0.72 -37.41
N PRO A 114 -23.83 0.31 -37.02
CA PRO A 114 -25.00 0.14 -36.15
C PRO A 114 -26.01 -0.92 -36.62
N GLU A 115 -26.15 -1.11 -37.93
CA GLU A 115 -27.08 -2.06 -38.55
C GLU A 115 -26.62 -3.53 -38.43
N ASP A 116 -25.36 -3.79 -38.06
CA ASP A 116 -24.86 -5.13 -37.75
C ASP A 116 -25.36 -5.64 -36.39
N ILE A 117 -25.76 -4.73 -35.49
CA ILE A 117 -26.27 -5.04 -34.15
C ILE A 117 -27.69 -5.62 -34.25
N GLN A 118 -27.86 -6.85 -33.76
CA GLN A 118 -29.20 -7.43 -33.59
C GLN A 118 -29.95 -6.68 -32.46
N PRO A 119 -31.16 -6.11 -32.71
CA PRO A 119 -31.88 -5.31 -31.71
C PRO A 119 -32.17 -6.02 -30.38
N ASP A 120 -32.28 -7.35 -30.39
CA ASP A 120 -32.54 -8.20 -29.22
C ASP A 120 -31.26 -8.85 -28.64
N LEU A 121 -30.06 -8.37 -29.01
CA LEU A 121 -28.80 -8.87 -28.45
C LEU A 121 -28.56 -8.36 -27.02
N CYS A 122 -28.75 -7.06 -26.82
CA CYS A 122 -28.40 -6.33 -25.61
C CYS A 122 -29.64 -5.69 -24.98
N THR A 123 -29.67 -5.49 -23.66
CA THR A 123 -30.74 -4.69 -23.01
C THR A 123 -30.42 -3.21 -23.02
N HIS A 124 -29.12 -2.87 -22.99
CA HIS A 124 -28.60 -1.51 -23.14
C HIS A 124 -27.50 -1.50 -24.20
N ILE A 125 -27.45 -0.44 -25.01
CA ILE A 125 -26.30 -0.07 -25.84
C ILE A 125 -25.75 1.25 -25.30
N ILE A 126 -24.45 1.33 -25.12
CA ILE A 126 -23.74 2.57 -24.74
C ILE A 126 -22.88 3.01 -25.92
N PHE A 127 -23.09 4.24 -26.39
CA PHE A 127 -22.34 4.81 -27.50
C PHE A 127 -21.01 5.39 -27.00
N ALA A 128 -19.91 4.78 -27.40
CA ALA A 128 -18.54 5.25 -27.17
C ALA A 128 -18.06 6.05 -28.41
N PHE A 129 -17.88 7.37 -28.35
CA PHE A 129 -18.15 8.29 -27.23
C PHE A 129 -18.78 9.61 -27.71
N GLY A 130 -19.37 10.36 -26.79
CA GLY A 130 -19.50 11.81 -26.88
C GLY A 130 -18.22 12.52 -26.45
N TRP A 131 -18.21 13.84 -26.54
CA TRP A 131 -17.01 14.65 -26.28
C TRP A 131 -17.33 15.94 -25.52
N LEU A 132 -16.31 16.60 -24.98
CA LEU A 132 -16.43 17.86 -24.25
C LEU A 132 -15.80 19.02 -25.02
N LYS A 133 -16.60 20.07 -25.26
CA LYS A 133 -16.17 21.28 -25.96
C LYS A 133 -16.64 22.52 -25.21
N LYS A 134 -15.69 23.33 -24.71
CA LYS A 134 -15.97 24.51 -23.86
C LYS A 134 -16.88 24.21 -22.66
N GLY A 135 -16.58 23.13 -21.93
CA GLY A 135 -17.34 22.70 -20.75
C GLY A 135 -18.74 22.12 -21.03
N LYS A 136 -19.07 21.82 -22.30
CA LYS A 136 -20.39 21.32 -22.71
C LYS A 136 -20.30 20.01 -23.49
N LEU A 137 -21.32 19.17 -23.35
CA LEU A 137 -21.45 17.92 -24.12
C LEU A 137 -21.58 18.23 -25.62
N SER A 138 -20.93 17.42 -26.44
CA SER A 138 -20.79 17.58 -27.90
C SER A 138 -20.52 16.23 -28.56
N SER A 139 -20.57 16.15 -29.90
CA SER A 139 -20.19 14.90 -30.60
C SER A 139 -18.67 14.76 -30.68
N PHE A 140 -18.21 13.53 -30.87
CA PHE A 140 -16.80 13.24 -31.10
C PHE A 140 -16.42 13.63 -32.54
N GLU A 141 -17.22 13.20 -33.51
CA GLU A 141 -17.03 13.50 -34.93
C GLU A 141 -18.33 13.94 -35.62
N SER A 142 -18.20 14.58 -36.80
CA SER A 142 -19.32 15.22 -37.49
C SER A 142 -20.37 14.26 -38.05
N ASN A 143 -20.01 12.99 -38.21
CA ASN A 143 -20.81 11.89 -38.75
C ASN A 143 -21.47 11.03 -37.64
N ASP A 144 -21.22 11.31 -36.36
CA ASP A 144 -22.13 10.88 -35.28
C ASP A 144 -23.51 11.55 -35.46
N GLU A 145 -23.51 12.82 -35.90
CA GLU A 145 -24.66 13.71 -36.06
C GLU A 145 -25.36 13.53 -37.42
N THR A 146 -26.70 13.62 -37.44
CA THR A 146 -27.47 13.71 -38.70
C THR A 146 -27.39 15.13 -39.26
N LYS A 147 -26.80 15.27 -40.46
CA LYS A 147 -26.59 16.57 -41.15
C LYS A 147 -26.71 16.40 -42.66
N ASP A 148 -27.12 17.48 -43.34
CA ASP A 148 -27.12 17.58 -44.80
C ASP A 148 -27.82 16.42 -45.55
N GLY A 149 -28.90 15.89 -44.95
CA GLY A 149 -29.67 14.75 -45.46
C GLY A 149 -29.06 13.37 -45.19
N LYS A 150 -27.85 13.30 -44.61
CA LYS A 150 -27.18 12.06 -44.23
C LYS A 150 -27.44 11.73 -42.75
N THR A 151 -28.01 10.56 -42.48
CA THR A 151 -28.24 10.07 -41.11
C THR A 151 -26.92 9.71 -40.42
N GLY A 152 -26.70 10.29 -39.23
CA GLY A 152 -25.53 10.04 -38.39
C GLY A 152 -25.62 8.76 -37.57
N LEU A 153 -24.53 8.38 -36.91
CA LEU A 153 -24.47 7.16 -36.10
C LEU A 153 -25.42 7.18 -34.89
N TYR A 154 -25.65 8.33 -34.25
CA TYR A 154 -26.58 8.42 -33.11
C TYR A 154 -28.00 7.97 -33.51
N ASP A 155 -28.51 8.51 -34.62
CA ASP A 155 -29.84 8.14 -35.15
C ASP A 155 -29.89 6.69 -35.63
N ARG A 156 -28.78 6.13 -36.14
CA ARG A 156 -28.74 4.73 -36.59
C ARG A 156 -28.80 3.75 -35.42
N ILE A 157 -28.04 4.01 -34.34
CA ILE A 157 -28.14 3.25 -33.08
C ILE A 157 -29.53 3.41 -32.45
N ASN A 158 -30.04 4.64 -32.35
CA ASN A 158 -31.31 4.91 -31.67
C ASN A 158 -32.54 4.43 -32.48
N GLN A 159 -32.36 4.09 -33.77
CA GLN A 159 -33.36 3.41 -34.59
C GLN A 159 -33.52 1.91 -34.28
N LEU A 160 -32.55 1.24 -33.65
CA LEU A 160 -32.69 -0.16 -33.21
C LEU A 160 -33.86 -0.32 -32.22
N LYS A 161 -34.19 0.75 -31.47
CA LYS A 161 -35.35 0.83 -30.58
C LYS A 161 -36.71 0.74 -31.30
N LYS A 162 -36.76 0.87 -32.64
CA LYS A 162 -37.97 0.60 -33.45
C LYS A 162 -38.28 -0.90 -33.51
N ALA A 163 -37.24 -1.75 -33.50
CA ALA A 163 -37.38 -3.20 -33.55
C ALA A 163 -37.47 -3.80 -32.13
N ASN A 164 -36.68 -3.29 -31.18
CA ASN A 164 -36.78 -3.63 -29.76
C ASN A 164 -37.16 -2.39 -28.92
N PRO A 165 -38.46 -2.12 -28.67
CA PRO A 165 -38.88 -0.97 -27.85
C PRO A 165 -38.47 -0.99 -26.38
N LYS A 166 -37.88 -2.09 -25.88
CA LYS A 166 -37.31 -2.19 -24.53
C LYS A 166 -35.84 -1.77 -24.46
N LEU A 167 -35.13 -1.80 -25.59
CA LEU A 167 -33.72 -1.42 -25.68
C LEU A 167 -33.50 0.00 -25.15
N LYS A 168 -32.48 0.16 -24.32
CA LYS A 168 -32.02 1.46 -23.82
C LYS A 168 -30.72 1.87 -24.50
N THR A 169 -30.65 3.13 -24.91
CA THR A 169 -29.47 3.68 -25.59
C THR A 169 -28.91 4.83 -24.76
N LEU A 170 -27.69 4.71 -24.27
CA LEU A 170 -26.99 5.76 -23.53
C LEU A 170 -25.83 6.32 -24.38
N LEU A 171 -25.42 7.54 -24.09
CA LEU A 171 -24.18 8.12 -24.60
C LEU A 171 -23.13 8.09 -23.49
N ALA A 172 -21.97 7.49 -23.72
CA ALA A 172 -20.84 7.64 -22.80
C ALA A 172 -20.09 8.94 -23.10
N ILE A 173 -19.63 9.62 -22.07
CA ILE A 173 -18.59 10.66 -22.18
C ILE A 173 -17.33 10.18 -21.46
N GLY A 174 -16.18 10.31 -22.11
CA GLY A 174 -14.89 9.94 -21.53
C GLY A 174 -14.13 8.88 -22.32
N GLY A 175 -13.62 7.89 -21.59
CA GLY A 175 -12.71 6.85 -22.08
C GLY A 175 -11.27 7.34 -22.26
N TRP A 176 -10.32 6.41 -22.31
CA TRP A 176 -8.87 6.63 -22.36
C TRP A 176 -8.40 7.87 -23.15
N SER A 177 -8.89 8.05 -24.38
CA SER A 177 -8.45 9.14 -25.28
C SER A 177 -8.95 10.54 -24.89
N PHE A 178 -9.94 10.64 -23.99
CA PHE A 178 -10.47 11.90 -23.46
C PHE A 178 -9.56 12.52 -22.39
N GLY A 179 -8.88 11.66 -21.61
CA GLY A 179 -7.97 12.03 -20.52
C GLY A 179 -8.65 12.61 -19.28
N THR A 180 -7.92 12.69 -18.18
CA THR A 180 -8.46 13.14 -16.87
C THR A 180 -8.71 14.65 -16.78
N GLN A 181 -7.88 15.46 -17.42
CA GLN A 181 -7.86 16.92 -17.26
C GLN A 181 -9.22 17.58 -17.57
N LYS A 182 -9.92 17.12 -18.61
CA LYS A 182 -11.24 17.63 -19.01
C LYS A 182 -12.31 17.35 -17.94
N PHE A 183 -12.21 16.22 -17.24
CA PHE A 183 -13.09 15.89 -16.11
C PHE A 183 -12.73 16.66 -14.84
N LYS A 184 -11.45 16.94 -14.60
CA LYS A 184 -11.01 17.83 -13.52
C LYS A 184 -11.64 19.22 -13.68
N GLU A 185 -11.43 19.87 -14.84
CA GLU A 185 -12.00 21.19 -15.17
C GLU A 185 -13.53 21.22 -15.06
N LEU A 186 -14.21 20.20 -15.61
CA LEU A 186 -15.66 20.06 -15.57
C LEU A 186 -16.21 19.88 -14.15
N SER A 187 -15.51 19.15 -13.29
CA SER A 187 -16.00 18.76 -11.96
C SER A 187 -15.58 19.72 -10.84
N ALA A 188 -14.48 20.48 -11.02
CA ALA A 188 -13.84 21.30 -9.98
C ALA A 188 -14.75 22.35 -9.32
N SER A 189 -15.68 22.96 -10.08
CA SER A 189 -16.59 23.99 -9.55
C SER A 189 -18.04 23.69 -9.85
N ARG A 190 -18.95 24.15 -8.98
CA ARG A 190 -20.40 24.05 -9.22
C ARG A 190 -20.82 24.75 -10.52
N TYR A 191 -20.18 25.85 -10.90
CA TYR A 191 -20.46 26.53 -12.16
C TYR A 191 -20.11 25.65 -13.38
N ALA A 192 -18.94 25.00 -13.36
CA ALA A 192 -18.52 24.08 -14.42
C ALA A 192 -19.46 22.86 -14.51
N ARG A 193 -19.77 22.22 -13.36
CA ARG A 193 -20.70 21.08 -13.29
C ARG A 193 -22.08 21.44 -13.84
N GLN A 194 -22.68 22.53 -13.38
CA GLN A 194 -23.99 22.98 -13.87
C GLN A 194 -23.95 23.34 -15.36
N THR A 195 -22.88 23.98 -15.85
CA THR A 195 -22.71 24.28 -17.28
C THR A 195 -22.69 23.01 -18.14
N PHE A 196 -22.04 21.94 -17.66
CA PHE A 196 -22.09 20.64 -18.30
C PHE A 196 -23.48 20.01 -18.22
N ILE A 197 -24.09 19.93 -17.03
CA ILE A 197 -25.40 19.30 -16.79
C ILE A 197 -26.50 19.90 -17.67
N TYR A 198 -26.63 21.24 -17.70
CA TYR A 198 -27.62 21.93 -18.55
C TYR A 198 -27.30 21.86 -20.05
N SER A 199 -26.10 21.42 -20.44
CA SER A 199 -25.81 21.05 -21.84
C SER A 199 -26.14 19.59 -22.15
N ALA A 200 -25.92 18.69 -21.19
CA ALA A 200 -26.09 17.25 -21.37
C ALA A 200 -27.57 16.87 -21.55
N ILE A 201 -28.46 17.40 -20.69
CA ILE A 201 -29.90 17.10 -20.72
C ILE A 201 -30.53 17.33 -22.11
N PRO A 202 -30.49 18.55 -22.71
CA PRO A 202 -31.04 18.76 -24.04
C PRO A 202 -30.29 17.95 -25.10
N TYR A 203 -28.96 17.89 -25.06
CA TYR A 203 -28.17 17.15 -26.04
C TYR A 203 -28.58 15.67 -26.17
N LEU A 204 -28.84 15.02 -25.02
CA LEU A 204 -29.33 13.63 -24.94
C LEU A 204 -30.77 13.51 -25.43
N ARG A 205 -31.67 14.40 -24.99
CA ARG A 205 -33.09 14.35 -25.36
C ARG A 205 -33.34 14.65 -26.84
N ASP A 206 -32.63 15.61 -27.42
CA ASP A 206 -32.69 15.97 -28.84
C ASP A 206 -32.30 14.79 -29.75
N ARG A 207 -31.35 13.96 -29.29
CA ARG A 207 -30.87 12.76 -29.99
C ARG A 207 -31.60 11.48 -29.59
N ASN A 208 -32.66 11.57 -28.78
CA ASN A 208 -33.44 10.42 -28.29
C ASN A 208 -32.61 9.37 -27.52
N PHE A 209 -31.62 9.80 -26.73
CA PHE A 209 -30.95 8.93 -25.75
C PHE A 209 -31.78 8.74 -24.47
N ASP A 210 -31.65 7.57 -23.85
CA ASP A 210 -32.28 7.18 -22.58
C ASP A 210 -31.41 7.51 -21.35
N GLY A 211 -30.15 7.93 -21.51
CA GLY A 211 -29.25 8.22 -20.39
C GLY A 211 -27.81 8.60 -20.78
N LEU A 212 -26.99 8.83 -19.76
CA LEU A 212 -25.58 9.21 -19.83
C LEU A 212 -24.73 8.19 -19.05
N ASP A 213 -23.62 7.74 -19.64
CA ASP A 213 -22.56 7.03 -18.92
C ASP A 213 -21.34 7.94 -18.72
N MET A 214 -20.74 7.87 -17.53
CA MET A 214 -19.58 8.66 -17.11
C MET A 214 -18.32 7.79 -17.06
N ASP A 215 -17.47 7.89 -18.08
CA ASP A 215 -16.25 7.09 -18.23
C ASP A 215 -14.98 7.93 -17.94
N TRP A 216 -14.83 8.34 -16.67
CA TRP A 216 -13.63 9.04 -16.24
C TRP A 216 -12.54 8.04 -15.86
N GLU A 217 -11.51 7.96 -16.70
CA GLU A 217 -10.33 7.09 -16.51
C GLU A 217 -9.07 7.87 -16.06
N TYR A 218 -8.74 8.01 -14.77
CA TYR A 218 -9.55 7.80 -13.57
C TYR A 218 -9.51 9.06 -12.68
N PRO A 219 -10.54 9.34 -11.87
CA PRO A 219 -10.43 10.33 -10.79
C PRO A 219 -9.33 9.92 -9.82
N LYS A 220 -8.47 10.86 -9.41
CA LYS A 220 -7.33 10.58 -8.51
C LYS A 220 -7.09 11.71 -7.53
N GLY A 221 -7.12 11.38 -6.24
CA GLY A 221 -6.81 12.29 -5.14
C GLY A 221 -8.05 12.83 -4.45
N GLY A 222 -7.83 13.59 -3.36
CA GLY A 222 -8.88 14.02 -2.45
C GLY A 222 -10.00 14.82 -3.11
N ASP A 223 -9.67 15.68 -4.08
CA ASP A 223 -10.65 16.59 -4.67
C ASP A 223 -11.35 16.02 -5.90
N ASP A 224 -10.68 15.26 -6.76
CA ASP A 224 -11.34 14.47 -7.82
C ASP A 224 -12.43 13.56 -7.22
N LYS A 225 -12.10 12.87 -6.11
CA LYS A 225 -13.01 11.97 -5.42
C LYS A 225 -14.25 12.67 -4.86
N LYS A 226 -14.10 13.88 -4.29
CA LYS A 226 -15.25 14.72 -3.86
C LYS A 226 -16.04 15.25 -5.06
N ASN A 227 -15.35 15.77 -6.07
CA ASN A 227 -15.94 16.46 -7.21
C ASN A 227 -16.68 15.49 -8.16
N PHE A 228 -16.23 14.24 -8.27
CA PHE A 228 -16.97 13.20 -8.97
C PHE A 228 -18.29 12.84 -8.27
N VAL A 229 -18.29 12.72 -6.93
CA VAL A 229 -19.54 12.55 -6.15
C VAL A 229 -20.49 13.73 -6.35
N LEU A 230 -19.97 14.97 -6.29
CA LEU A 230 -20.79 16.17 -6.52
C LEU A 230 -21.33 16.24 -7.95
N LEU A 231 -20.56 15.81 -8.95
CA LEU A 231 -21.01 15.73 -10.35
C LEU A 231 -22.12 14.68 -10.54
N LEU A 232 -21.93 13.46 -10.02
CA LEU A 232 -22.96 12.41 -10.10
C LEU A 232 -24.23 12.78 -9.34
N LYS A 233 -24.08 13.43 -8.16
CA LYS A 233 -25.20 13.99 -7.40
C LYS A 233 -25.97 15.03 -8.22
N GLU A 234 -25.29 16.06 -8.70
CA GLU A 234 -25.94 17.18 -9.41
C GLU A 234 -26.54 16.73 -10.76
N LEU A 235 -25.92 15.76 -11.46
CA LEU A 235 -26.51 15.08 -12.63
C LEU A 235 -27.79 14.33 -12.25
N ARG A 236 -27.76 13.52 -11.19
CA ARG A 236 -28.92 12.72 -10.76
C ARG A 236 -30.08 13.61 -10.31
N GLU A 237 -29.80 14.64 -9.52
CA GLU A 237 -30.80 15.63 -9.09
C GLU A 237 -31.47 16.33 -10.30
N ALA A 238 -30.69 16.73 -11.31
CA ALA A 238 -31.21 17.36 -12.51
C ALA A 238 -32.00 16.38 -13.42
N PHE A 239 -31.58 15.12 -13.52
CA PHE A 239 -32.32 14.09 -14.27
C PHE A 239 -33.65 13.72 -13.60
N GLU A 240 -33.71 13.62 -12.26
CA GLU A 240 -34.98 13.43 -11.52
C GLU A 240 -35.92 14.64 -11.66
N ALA A 241 -35.39 15.86 -11.72
CA ALA A 241 -36.18 17.07 -11.92
C ALA A 241 -36.77 17.16 -13.35
N GLU A 242 -35.94 16.97 -14.39
CA GLU A 242 -36.40 17.02 -15.79
C GLU A 242 -37.50 15.99 -16.07
N ALA A 243 -37.36 14.76 -15.53
CA ALA A 243 -38.34 13.70 -15.70
C ALA A 243 -39.75 14.09 -15.20
N GLN A 244 -39.80 14.81 -14.07
CA GLN A 244 -41.04 15.31 -13.49
C GLN A 244 -41.65 16.47 -14.30
N GLU A 245 -40.80 17.37 -14.82
CA GLU A 245 -41.23 18.51 -15.63
C GLU A 245 -41.77 18.08 -17.00
N VAL A 246 -40.98 17.33 -17.79
CA VAL A 246 -41.34 16.95 -19.17
C VAL A 246 -42.21 15.68 -19.24
N LYS A 247 -42.44 15.01 -18.10
CA LYS A 247 -43.26 13.79 -17.94
C LYS A 247 -42.81 12.63 -18.86
N LYS A 248 -41.50 12.50 -19.04
CA LYS A 248 -40.85 11.38 -19.74
C LYS A 248 -40.14 10.46 -18.73
N PRO A 249 -39.84 9.20 -19.08
CA PRO A 249 -38.93 8.37 -18.29
C PRO A 249 -37.61 9.10 -18.02
N ARG A 250 -37.15 9.07 -16.78
CA ARG A 250 -35.90 9.71 -16.36
C ARG A 250 -34.71 9.21 -17.19
N LEU A 251 -33.77 10.12 -17.48
CA LEU A 251 -32.46 9.77 -18.03
C LEU A 251 -31.69 8.87 -17.04
N LEU A 252 -31.25 7.71 -17.50
CA LEU A 252 -30.37 6.84 -16.74
C LEU A 252 -29.01 7.53 -16.50
N LEU A 253 -28.42 7.31 -15.35
CA LEU A 253 -27.06 7.76 -15.02
C LEU A 253 -26.22 6.56 -14.60
N THR A 254 -25.17 6.27 -15.36
CA THR A 254 -24.27 5.13 -15.14
C THR A 254 -22.81 5.60 -15.20
N ALA A 255 -21.87 4.73 -14.84
CA ALA A 255 -20.44 5.02 -14.97
C ALA A 255 -19.65 3.74 -15.23
N ALA A 256 -18.66 3.82 -16.12
CA ALA A 256 -17.55 2.88 -16.19
C ALA A 256 -16.58 3.09 -15.01
N VAL A 257 -16.12 2.01 -14.39
CA VAL A 257 -15.29 2.08 -13.17
C VAL A 257 -14.16 1.04 -13.15
N PRO A 258 -12.99 1.35 -12.56
CA PRO A 258 -11.82 0.49 -12.57
C PRO A 258 -11.94 -0.70 -11.62
N VAL A 259 -11.10 -1.71 -11.89
CA VAL A 259 -10.89 -2.90 -11.05
C VAL A 259 -9.64 -2.82 -10.17
N GLY A 260 -8.65 -2.01 -10.55
CA GLY A 260 -7.43 -1.82 -9.77
C GLY A 260 -7.70 -1.24 -8.37
N PRO A 261 -7.32 -1.92 -7.27
CA PRO A 261 -7.68 -1.51 -5.90
C PRO A 261 -7.29 -0.08 -5.54
N ASP A 262 -6.15 0.40 -6.02
CA ASP A 262 -5.65 1.74 -5.69
C ASP A 262 -6.34 2.85 -6.49
N ASN A 263 -6.79 2.57 -7.73
CA ASN A 263 -7.67 3.49 -8.47
C ASN A 263 -9.03 3.63 -7.78
N ILE A 264 -9.61 2.52 -7.31
CA ILE A 264 -10.88 2.53 -6.57
C ILE A 264 -10.72 3.36 -5.27
N ARG A 265 -9.69 3.06 -4.46
CA ARG A 265 -9.43 3.80 -3.20
C ARG A 265 -9.15 5.29 -3.42
N GLY A 266 -8.31 5.61 -4.40
CA GLY A 266 -7.85 6.97 -4.68
C GLY A 266 -8.87 7.86 -5.40
N GLY A 267 -9.82 7.27 -6.13
CA GLY A 267 -10.78 8.00 -6.96
C GLY A 267 -12.24 7.97 -6.51
N TYR A 268 -12.68 6.91 -5.82
CA TYR A 268 -14.12 6.63 -5.68
C TYR A 268 -14.57 6.56 -4.22
N ASP A 269 -15.58 7.35 -3.87
CA ASP A 269 -16.40 7.17 -2.66
C ASP A 269 -17.55 6.22 -3.00
N VAL A 270 -17.27 4.91 -2.90
CA VAL A 270 -18.13 3.86 -3.46
C VAL A 270 -19.58 3.92 -2.96
N PRO A 271 -19.89 4.11 -1.66
CA PRO A 271 -21.27 4.25 -1.20
C PRO A 271 -21.99 5.47 -1.79
N ALA A 272 -21.31 6.62 -1.86
CA ALA A 272 -21.90 7.84 -2.41
C ALA A 272 -22.13 7.71 -3.93
N VAL A 273 -21.13 7.24 -4.68
CA VAL A 273 -21.21 6.95 -6.11
C VAL A 273 -22.36 5.97 -6.41
N ALA A 274 -22.42 4.85 -5.69
CA ALA A 274 -23.45 3.82 -5.87
C ALA A 274 -24.87 4.29 -5.50
N SER A 275 -25.01 5.37 -4.71
CA SER A 275 -26.32 5.95 -4.39
C SER A 275 -26.94 6.71 -5.57
N TYR A 276 -26.14 7.45 -6.35
CA TYR A 276 -26.62 8.31 -7.44
C TYR A 276 -26.75 7.60 -8.79
N LEU A 277 -25.89 6.60 -9.05
CA LEU A 277 -25.94 5.80 -10.28
C LEU A 277 -27.11 4.82 -10.27
N ASP A 278 -27.66 4.53 -11.45
CA ASP A 278 -28.63 3.45 -11.65
C ASP A 278 -27.95 2.08 -11.66
N PHE A 279 -26.83 1.97 -12.38
CA PHE A 279 -25.91 0.83 -12.33
C PHE A 279 -24.46 1.24 -12.64
N ILE A 280 -23.53 0.34 -12.36
CA ILE A 280 -22.07 0.54 -12.34
C ILE A 280 -21.45 -0.48 -13.31
N ASN A 281 -20.76 0.01 -14.34
CA ASN A 281 -20.09 -0.81 -15.35
C ASN A 281 -18.65 -1.10 -14.90
N VAL A 282 -18.44 -2.22 -14.21
CA VAL A 282 -17.11 -2.62 -13.70
C VAL A 282 -16.25 -3.11 -14.86
N MET A 283 -15.16 -2.42 -15.17
CA MET A 283 -14.26 -2.73 -16.28
C MET A 283 -13.33 -3.91 -15.94
N ALA A 284 -13.91 -5.11 -15.88
CA ALA A 284 -13.24 -6.34 -15.47
C ALA A 284 -12.43 -6.99 -16.62
N TYR A 285 -11.56 -6.19 -17.21
CA TYR A 285 -10.60 -6.49 -18.27
C TYR A 285 -9.42 -5.51 -18.14
N ASP A 286 -8.39 -5.64 -18.98
CA ASP A 286 -7.12 -4.89 -18.85
C ASP A 286 -6.48 -5.02 -17.45
N PHE A 287 -6.69 -6.19 -16.80
CA PHE A 287 -5.97 -6.55 -15.57
C PHE A 287 -4.47 -6.74 -15.83
N HIS A 288 -4.13 -7.29 -16.99
CA HIS A 288 -2.76 -7.54 -17.43
C HIS A 288 -2.57 -7.21 -18.92
N GLY A 289 -1.35 -6.84 -19.30
CA GLY A 289 -1.04 -6.46 -20.68
C GLY A 289 0.38 -5.96 -20.88
N LYS A 290 0.64 -5.41 -22.08
CA LYS A 290 1.97 -5.00 -22.61
C LYS A 290 2.80 -4.00 -21.77
N TRP A 291 2.28 -3.55 -20.64
CA TRP A 291 2.95 -2.72 -19.64
C TRP A 291 3.69 -3.56 -18.57
N GLU A 292 3.41 -4.85 -18.47
CA GLU A 292 4.12 -5.82 -17.63
C GLU A 292 5.27 -6.51 -18.39
N LYS A 293 6.21 -7.12 -17.65
CA LYS A 293 7.35 -7.86 -18.22
C LYS A 293 7.07 -9.36 -18.38
N GLU A 294 5.91 -9.82 -17.89
CA GLU A 294 5.48 -11.21 -17.87
C GLU A 294 4.09 -11.33 -18.49
N THR A 295 3.77 -12.47 -19.11
CA THR A 295 2.45 -12.72 -19.70
C THR A 295 1.38 -12.87 -18.62
N GLY A 296 0.49 -11.89 -18.48
CA GLY A 296 -0.72 -11.99 -17.66
C GLY A 296 -1.99 -12.02 -18.52
N HIS A 297 -3.07 -12.60 -17.99
CA HIS A 297 -4.33 -12.74 -18.73
C HIS A 297 -5.17 -11.44 -18.73
N ASN A 298 -5.85 -11.12 -19.83
CA ASN A 298 -6.66 -9.90 -19.97
C ASN A 298 -7.75 -9.76 -18.89
N ALA A 299 -8.56 -10.81 -18.72
CA ALA A 299 -9.71 -10.84 -17.79
C ALA A 299 -9.87 -12.19 -17.06
N PRO A 300 -8.93 -12.61 -16.21
CA PRO A 300 -9.02 -13.89 -15.51
C PRO A 300 -10.16 -13.88 -14.49
N LEU A 301 -10.99 -14.94 -14.43
CA LEU A 301 -12.11 -14.99 -13.48
C LEU A 301 -11.58 -15.07 -12.03
N TYR A 302 -10.62 -15.97 -11.82
CA TYR A 302 -9.80 -16.09 -10.61
C TYR A 302 -8.33 -15.87 -10.99
N ALA A 303 -7.51 -15.37 -10.06
CA ALA A 303 -6.08 -15.28 -10.31
C ALA A 303 -5.41 -16.67 -10.21
N PRO A 304 -4.33 -16.93 -10.97
CA PRO A 304 -3.61 -18.20 -10.90
C PRO A 304 -2.81 -18.31 -9.57
N SER A 305 -2.53 -19.54 -9.16
CA SER A 305 -1.68 -19.85 -8.01
C SER A 305 -0.28 -19.21 -8.12
N SER A 306 0.24 -19.14 -9.36
CA SER A 306 1.54 -18.59 -9.73
C SER A 306 1.65 -17.07 -9.70
N ASP A 307 0.57 -16.34 -9.43
CA ASP A 307 0.64 -14.88 -9.25
C ASP A 307 1.19 -14.50 -7.86
N SER A 308 1.87 -13.36 -7.79
CA SER A 308 2.20 -12.73 -6.52
C SER A 308 0.92 -12.33 -5.78
N GLU A 309 0.94 -12.27 -4.45
CA GLU A 309 -0.24 -11.94 -3.65
C GLU A 309 -0.81 -10.52 -3.93
N TRP A 310 -0.02 -9.63 -4.56
CA TRP A 310 -0.53 -8.37 -5.13
C TRP A 310 -1.27 -8.59 -6.47
N ARG A 311 -0.68 -9.34 -7.41
CA ARG A 311 -1.32 -9.66 -8.70
C ARG A 311 -2.57 -10.53 -8.53
N LYS A 312 -2.66 -11.35 -7.46
CA LYS A 312 -3.89 -12.08 -7.08
C LYS A 312 -5.13 -11.22 -6.81
N GLN A 313 -4.99 -9.89 -6.68
CA GLN A 313 -6.12 -8.96 -6.62
C GLN A 313 -6.71 -8.62 -8.01
N LEU A 314 -6.01 -8.97 -9.08
CA LEU A 314 -6.30 -8.59 -10.47
C LEU A 314 -7.12 -9.69 -11.18
N SER A 315 -8.28 -10.02 -10.61
CA SER A 315 -9.24 -10.95 -11.20
C SER A 315 -10.67 -10.44 -11.10
N VAL A 316 -11.56 -10.94 -11.97
CA VAL A 316 -12.99 -10.56 -12.00
C VAL A 316 -13.65 -10.77 -10.64
N ASP A 317 -13.39 -11.92 -9.98
CA ASP A 317 -13.95 -12.22 -8.67
C ASP A 317 -13.49 -11.22 -7.60
N HIS A 318 -12.17 -10.99 -7.48
CA HIS A 318 -11.64 -10.09 -6.46
C HIS A 318 -12.15 -8.66 -6.65
N ALA A 319 -12.16 -8.16 -7.88
CA ALA A 319 -12.56 -6.80 -8.17
C ALA A 319 -14.05 -6.57 -7.88
N ALA A 320 -14.92 -7.48 -8.30
CA ALA A 320 -16.36 -7.38 -7.99
C ALA A 320 -16.63 -7.48 -6.48
N HIS A 321 -15.97 -8.40 -5.78
CA HIS A 321 -16.08 -8.50 -4.33
C HIS A 321 -15.48 -7.31 -3.58
N LEU A 322 -14.47 -6.64 -4.11
CA LEU A 322 -13.93 -5.39 -3.57
C LEU A 322 -14.94 -4.24 -3.69
N TRP A 323 -15.63 -4.08 -4.83
CA TRP A 323 -16.70 -3.10 -4.98
C TRP A 323 -17.86 -3.34 -4.00
N VAL A 324 -18.27 -4.60 -3.80
CA VAL A 324 -19.28 -4.97 -2.78
C VAL A 324 -18.79 -4.65 -1.37
N LYS A 325 -17.56 -5.01 -1.04
CA LYS A 325 -16.94 -4.76 0.28
C LYS A 325 -16.82 -3.28 0.61
N LEU A 326 -16.72 -2.43 -0.41
CA LEU A 326 -16.70 -0.96 -0.28
C LEU A 326 -18.11 -0.34 -0.29
N GLY A 327 -19.17 -1.13 -0.41
CA GLY A 327 -20.56 -0.68 -0.22
C GLY A 327 -21.41 -0.55 -1.49
N ALA A 328 -20.94 -1.00 -2.65
CA ALA A 328 -21.78 -1.05 -3.85
C ALA A 328 -22.78 -2.22 -3.77
N PRO A 329 -24.10 -1.99 -4.02
CA PRO A 329 -25.08 -3.07 -4.08
C PRO A 329 -24.81 -4.01 -5.26
N LYS A 330 -24.93 -5.33 -5.04
CA LYS A 330 -24.57 -6.35 -6.04
C LYS A 330 -25.40 -6.23 -7.32
N GLU A 331 -26.67 -5.95 -7.17
CA GLU A 331 -27.66 -5.76 -8.24
C GLU A 331 -27.39 -4.53 -9.12
N LYS A 332 -26.53 -3.60 -8.66
CA LYS A 332 -26.04 -2.47 -9.46
C LYS A 332 -24.72 -2.75 -10.18
N LEU A 333 -23.95 -3.76 -9.78
CA LEU A 333 -22.65 -4.06 -10.39
C LEU A 333 -22.87 -4.90 -11.66
N ILE A 334 -22.53 -4.32 -12.81
CA ILE A 334 -22.57 -4.95 -14.13
C ILE A 334 -21.14 -5.27 -14.53
N ILE A 335 -20.83 -6.54 -14.78
CA ILE A 335 -19.44 -7.02 -14.82
C ILE A 335 -18.94 -7.10 -16.25
N GLY A 336 -17.82 -6.42 -16.53
CA GLY A 336 -17.22 -6.29 -17.85
C GLY A 336 -16.67 -7.61 -18.42
N MET A 337 -16.94 -7.82 -19.71
CA MET A 337 -16.51 -8.95 -20.52
C MET A 337 -15.78 -8.39 -21.75
N PRO A 338 -14.49 -8.70 -21.96
CA PRO A 338 -13.79 -8.29 -23.16
C PRO A 338 -14.18 -9.20 -24.33
N THR A 339 -14.40 -8.64 -25.52
CA THR A 339 -14.44 -9.37 -26.79
C THR A 339 -13.11 -9.21 -27.53
N TYR A 340 -12.02 -9.15 -26.77
CA TYR A 340 -10.65 -8.94 -27.23
C TYR A 340 -9.65 -9.63 -26.28
N GLY A 341 -8.43 -9.83 -26.74
CA GLY A 341 -7.31 -10.29 -25.94
C GLY A 341 -6.19 -9.26 -25.85
N ARG A 342 -5.46 -9.29 -24.73
CA ARG A 342 -4.17 -8.60 -24.58
C ARG A 342 -3.05 -9.56 -24.96
N SER A 343 -2.09 -9.06 -25.76
CA SER A 343 -1.05 -9.88 -26.36
C SER A 343 0.36 -9.43 -26.01
N PHE A 344 1.27 -10.41 -25.99
CA PHE A 344 2.68 -10.28 -25.62
C PHE A 344 3.56 -10.99 -26.66
N THR A 345 4.81 -10.53 -26.80
CA THR A 345 5.86 -11.27 -27.51
C THR A 345 6.77 -11.94 -26.48
N LEU A 346 6.72 -13.27 -26.37
CA LEU A 346 7.49 -14.09 -25.44
C LEU A 346 9.00 -13.89 -25.64
N SER A 347 9.75 -13.77 -24.54
CA SER A 347 11.23 -13.71 -24.58
C SER A 347 11.87 -15.05 -24.96
N ASN A 348 11.12 -16.16 -24.86
CA ASN A 348 11.48 -17.48 -25.35
C ASN A 348 10.19 -18.23 -25.73
N PRO A 349 9.96 -18.64 -26.99
CA PRO A 349 8.71 -19.30 -27.40
C PRO A 349 8.47 -20.66 -26.73
N ASN A 350 9.50 -21.27 -26.11
CA ASN A 350 9.35 -22.49 -25.33
C ASN A 350 8.76 -22.24 -23.91
N ASN A 351 8.79 -20.99 -23.44
CA ASN A 351 8.22 -20.57 -22.16
C ASN A 351 6.92 -19.81 -22.44
N TYR A 352 5.81 -20.54 -22.52
CA TYR A 352 4.52 -20.03 -23.02
C TYR A 352 3.36 -20.12 -22.00
N LYS A 353 3.62 -20.54 -20.76
CA LYS A 353 2.61 -20.56 -19.69
C LYS A 353 2.29 -19.14 -19.23
N VAL A 354 1.19 -18.94 -18.50
CA VAL A 354 0.98 -17.69 -17.75
C VAL A 354 2.19 -17.38 -16.85
N ASN A 355 2.48 -16.10 -16.65
CA ASN A 355 3.67 -15.56 -15.98
C ASN A 355 5.02 -15.92 -16.64
N SER A 356 5.05 -16.25 -17.93
CA SER A 356 6.30 -16.38 -18.69
C SER A 356 6.88 -15.01 -19.06
N PRO A 357 8.22 -14.83 -19.07
CA PRO A 357 8.84 -13.55 -19.46
C PRO A 357 8.53 -13.14 -20.90
N ALA A 358 8.18 -11.87 -21.07
CA ALA A 358 7.88 -11.21 -22.34
C ALA A 358 8.89 -10.10 -22.65
N SER A 359 9.07 -9.85 -23.94
CA SER A 359 9.93 -8.78 -24.49
C SER A 359 9.16 -7.48 -24.76
N GLY A 360 7.83 -7.52 -24.63
CA GLY A 360 6.91 -6.42 -24.87
C GLY A 360 5.55 -6.92 -25.37
N GLY A 361 4.74 -6.03 -25.93
CA GLY A 361 3.45 -6.37 -26.52
C GLY A 361 3.54 -7.30 -27.73
N GLY A 362 2.43 -7.97 -28.04
CA GLY A 362 2.27 -8.75 -29.26
C GLY A 362 2.19 -7.88 -30.52
N LYS A 363 2.38 -8.52 -31.67
CA LYS A 363 2.23 -7.93 -33.01
C LYS A 363 0.77 -7.49 -33.20
N ALA A 364 0.59 -6.37 -33.89
CA ALA A 364 -0.74 -5.78 -34.10
C ALA A 364 -1.57 -6.61 -35.09
N GLY A 365 -2.89 -6.70 -34.85
CA GLY A 365 -3.84 -7.36 -35.75
C GLY A 365 -4.06 -6.60 -37.07
N GLU A 366 -4.55 -7.29 -38.11
CA GLU A 366 -4.77 -6.66 -39.43
C GLU A 366 -5.87 -5.58 -39.37
N TYR A 367 -6.86 -5.73 -38.51
CA TYR A 367 -8.05 -4.90 -38.47
C TYR A 367 -8.07 -3.94 -37.27
N THR A 368 -7.58 -4.39 -36.10
CA THR A 368 -7.45 -3.55 -34.89
C THR A 368 -6.24 -2.64 -34.91
N LYS A 369 -5.11 -3.11 -35.46
CA LYS A 369 -3.86 -2.35 -35.71
C LYS A 369 -3.18 -1.75 -34.47
N GLU A 370 -3.50 -2.21 -33.26
CA GLU A 370 -2.77 -1.87 -32.03
C GLU A 370 -1.82 -3.01 -31.61
N GLY A 371 -0.55 -2.71 -31.36
CA GLY A 371 0.40 -3.67 -30.79
C GLY A 371 0.05 -4.00 -29.33
N GLY A 372 -0.03 -5.29 -29.01
CA GLY A 372 -0.45 -5.81 -27.71
C GLY A 372 -1.96 -5.93 -27.50
N PHE A 373 -2.75 -5.90 -28.58
CA PHE A 373 -4.21 -5.99 -28.57
C PHE A 373 -4.71 -6.72 -29.82
N LEU A 374 -5.72 -7.59 -29.68
CA LEU A 374 -6.37 -8.30 -30.77
C LEU A 374 -7.87 -8.48 -30.49
N ALA A 375 -8.74 -8.26 -31.49
CA ALA A 375 -10.16 -8.58 -31.38
C ALA A 375 -10.39 -10.10 -31.32
N TYR A 376 -11.50 -10.55 -30.72
CA TYR A 376 -11.82 -11.98 -30.64
C TYR A 376 -11.85 -12.65 -32.03
N TYR A 377 -12.36 -11.97 -33.06
CA TYR A 377 -12.31 -12.50 -34.44
C TYR A 377 -10.88 -12.62 -35.01
N GLU A 378 -9.92 -11.77 -34.63
CA GLU A 378 -8.50 -11.92 -34.99
C GLU A 378 -7.86 -13.12 -34.29
N ILE A 379 -8.28 -13.39 -33.05
CA ILE A 379 -7.82 -14.55 -32.28
C ILE A 379 -8.41 -15.85 -32.84
N CYS A 380 -9.66 -15.82 -33.31
CA CYS A 380 -10.26 -16.90 -34.09
C CYS A 380 -9.49 -17.20 -35.39
N GLU A 381 -9.05 -16.17 -36.13
CA GLU A 381 -8.19 -16.37 -37.30
C GLU A 381 -6.85 -17.03 -36.91
N LEU A 382 -6.21 -16.61 -35.81
CA LEU A 382 -4.97 -17.24 -35.34
C LEU A 382 -5.17 -18.71 -34.96
N LEU A 383 -6.22 -19.03 -34.18
CA LEU A 383 -6.52 -20.39 -33.74
C LEU A 383 -6.87 -21.32 -34.90
N ARG A 384 -7.60 -20.83 -35.90
CA ARG A 384 -7.93 -21.62 -37.11
C ARG A 384 -6.74 -21.80 -38.07
N ASN A 385 -5.71 -20.96 -37.98
CA ASN A 385 -4.51 -21.01 -38.82
C ASN A 385 -3.26 -21.52 -38.08
N GLY A 386 -3.45 -22.46 -37.14
CA GLY A 386 -2.35 -23.20 -36.50
C GLY A 386 -1.89 -22.68 -35.13
N GLY A 387 -2.53 -21.63 -34.61
CA GLY A 387 -2.35 -21.23 -33.21
C GLY A 387 -2.68 -22.36 -32.23
N THR A 388 -2.01 -22.36 -31.08
CA THR A 388 -2.20 -23.34 -30.02
C THR A 388 -3.14 -22.79 -28.96
N TYR A 389 -4.26 -23.47 -28.73
CA TYR A 389 -5.19 -23.21 -27.63
C TYR A 389 -4.71 -23.90 -26.35
N VAL A 390 -4.71 -23.13 -25.26
CA VAL A 390 -4.53 -23.63 -23.90
C VAL A 390 -5.69 -23.12 -23.06
N TRP A 391 -6.25 -23.99 -22.21
CA TRP A 391 -7.25 -23.60 -21.21
C TRP A 391 -6.63 -23.65 -19.82
N ASP A 392 -6.81 -22.59 -19.04
CA ASP A 392 -6.36 -22.53 -17.66
C ASP A 392 -7.48 -22.93 -16.69
N GLU A 393 -7.28 -24.05 -15.96
CA GLU A 393 -8.25 -24.54 -14.99
C GLU A 393 -8.22 -23.82 -13.64
N GLU A 394 -7.27 -22.94 -13.36
CA GLU A 394 -7.34 -22.06 -12.18
C GLU A 394 -8.07 -20.77 -12.54
N MET A 395 -7.61 -20.08 -13.59
CA MET A 395 -8.16 -18.79 -14.01
C MET A 395 -9.54 -18.90 -14.71
N LYS A 396 -9.92 -20.10 -15.16
CA LYS A 396 -11.14 -20.42 -15.93
C LYS A 396 -11.30 -19.61 -17.23
N VAL A 397 -10.19 -19.42 -17.93
CA VAL A 397 -10.05 -18.64 -19.18
C VAL A 397 -9.03 -19.31 -20.13
N PRO A 398 -9.13 -19.09 -21.45
CA PRO A 398 -8.16 -19.58 -22.42
C PRO A 398 -6.98 -18.62 -22.66
N TYR A 399 -5.92 -19.14 -23.26
CA TYR A 399 -4.94 -18.32 -23.98
C TYR A 399 -4.48 -19.01 -25.27
N CYS A 400 -4.05 -18.19 -26.24
CA CYS A 400 -3.59 -18.61 -27.56
C CYS A 400 -2.08 -18.35 -27.67
N ILE A 401 -1.36 -19.28 -28.30
CA ILE A 401 0.08 -19.19 -28.55
C ILE A 401 0.32 -19.37 -30.06
N ASN A 402 1.09 -18.49 -30.70
CA ASN A 402 1.52 -18.68 -32.08
C ASN A 402 2.99 -18.25 -32.25
N GLY A 403 3.90 -19.23 -32.21
CA GLY A 403 5.34 -19.00 -32.23
C GLY A 403 5.79 -18.23 -30.98
N ASP A 404 6.27 -17.00 -31.17
CA ASP A 404 6.65 -16.07 -30.09
C ASP A 404 5.46 -15.24 -29.56
N GLN A 405 4.26 -15.36 -30.12
CA GLN A 405 3.09 -14.57 -29.71
C GLN A 405 2.26 -15.30 -28.66
N TRP A 406 1.87 -14.60 -27.61
CA TRP A 406 0.99 -15.08 -26.54
C TRP A 406 -0.19 -14.12 -26.40
N ILE A 407 -1.42 -14.64 -26.26
CA ILE A 407 -2.65 -13.85 -26.20
C ILE A 407 -3.60 -14.40 -25.13
N GLY A 408 -3.90 -13.64 -24.09
CA GLY A 408 -4.94 -13.96 -23.10
C GLY A 408 -6.27 -13.32 -23.48
N PHE A 409 -7.35 -14.11 -23.57
CA PHE A 409 -8.63 -13.70 -24.16
C PHE A 409 -9.83 -14.45 -23.55
N ASP A 410 -11.05 -14.10 -23.95
CA ASP A 410 -12.27 -14.82 -23.56
C ASP A 410 -12.88 -15.60 -24.74
N ASP A 411 -13.35 -16.82 -24.47
CA ASP A 411 -14.09 -17.68 -25.41
C ASP A 411 -15.50 -18.02 -24.85
N GLU A 412 -16.32 -18.76 -25.59
CA GLU A 412 -17.65 -19.14 -25.11
C GLU A 412 -17.60 -19.94 -23.79
N ARG A 413 -16.52 -20.71 -23.54
CA ARG A 413 -16.35 -21.50 -22.32
C ARG A 413 -16.08 -20.60 -21.11
N SER A 414 -15.19 -19.62 -21.22
CA SER A 414 -14.91 -18.66 -20.16
C SER A 414 -16.08 -17.71 -19.94
N ILE A 415 -16.71 -17.21 -21.01
CA ILE A 415 -17.91 -16.37 -20.91
C ILE A 415 -19.04 -17.12 -20.19
N ARG A 416 -19.38 -18.36 -20.56
CA ARG A 416 -20.41 -19.12 -19.83
C ARG A 416 -20.06 -19.37 -18.36
N ASN A 417 -18.77 -19.57 -18.03
CA ASN A 417 -18.33 -19.68 -16.64
C ASN A 417 -18.55 -18.36 -15.88
N LYS A 418 -18.16 -17.22 -16.46
CA LYS A 418 -18.41 -15.88 -15.89
C LYS A 418 -19.90 -15.59 -15.75
N MET A 419 -20.75 -16.00 -16.69
CA MET A 419 -22.20 -15.82 -16.59
C MET A 419 -22.84 -16.67 -15.49
N ARG A 420 -22.33 -17.90 -15.26
CA ARG A 420 -22.75 -18.72 -14.10
C ARG A 420 -22.31 -18.05 -12.79
N TRP A 421 -21.06 -17.64 -12.69
CA TRP A 421 -20.55 -16.89 -11.54
C TRP A 421 -21.32 -15.57 -11.26
N ILE A 422 -21.79 -14.84 -12.29
CA ILE A 422 -22.69 -13.68 -12.13
C ILE A 422 -24.02 -14.07 -11.47
N LYS A 423 -24.62 -15.18 -11.92
CA LYS A 423 -25.88 -15.71 -11.36
C LYS A 423 -25.68 -16.15 -9.92
N ASP A 424 -24.66 -16.97 -9.67
CA ASP A 424 -24.34 -17.56 -8.36
C ASP A 424 -24.03 -16.49 -7.30
N ASN A 425 -23.38 -15.38 -7.71
CA ASN A 425 -23.10 -14.26 -6.83
C ASN A 425 -24.18 -13.18 -6.78
N SER A 426 -25.24 -13.26 -7.59
CA SER A 426 -26.32 -12.26 -7.70
C SER A 426 -25.87 -10.86 -8.15
N PHE A 427 -24.97 -10.76 -9.13
CA PHE A 427 -24.60 -9.47 -9.75
C PHE A 427 -25.62 -9.01 -10.80
N GLY A 428 -25.70 -7.71 -11.07
CA GLY A 428 -26.77 -7.08 -11.87
C GLY A 428 -26.80 -7.44 -13.36
N GLY A 429 -25.69 -7.95 -13.91
CA GLY A 429 -25.60 -8.35 -15.31
C GLY A 429 -24.17 -8.37 -15.86
N ALA A 430 -24.06 -8.48 -17.19
CA ALA A 430 -22.81 -8.42 -17.93
C ALA A 430 -22.72 -7.14 -18.78
N MET A 431 -21.53 -6.56 -18.83
CA MET A 431 -21.16 -5.42 -19.68
C MET A 431 -20.16 -5.91 -20.72
N VAL A 432 -20.16 -5.36 -21.93
CA VAL A 432 -19.33 -5.83 -23.05
C VAL A 432 -18.53 -4.69 -23.65
N TRP A 433 -17.20 -4.84 -23.63
CA TRP A 433 -16.28 -4.03 -24.43
C TRP A 433 -15.66 -4.93 -25.51
N THR A 434 -16.16 -4.96 -26.75
CA THR A 434 -17.28 -4.18 -27.35
C THR A 434 -18.18 -5.08 -28.20
N VAL A 435 -19.32 -4.53 -28.67
CA VAL A 435 -20.18 -5.23 -29.66
C VAL A 435 -19.47 -5.43 -31.00
N ASP A 436 -18.50 -4.57 -31.34
CA ASP A 436 -17.82 -4.54 -32.63
C ASP A 436 -16.56 -5.42 -32.73
N MET A 437 -16.26 -6.24 -31.70
CA MET A 437 -15.10 -7.16 -31.66
C MET A 437 -15.45 -8.64 -31.44
N ASP A 438 -16.71 -8.97 -31.11
CA ASP A 438 -17.25 -10.33 -31.20
C ASP A 438 -17.34 -10.78 -32.68
N ASP A 439 -17.59 -12.06 -32.98
CA ASP A 439 -17.87 -12.47 -34.38
C ASP A 439 -19.30 -12.11 -34.79
N PHE A 440 -19.52 -10.82 -35.02
CA PHE A 440 -20.77 -10.24 -35.49
C PHE A 440 -21.20 -10.73 -36.89
N THR A 441 -20.26 -11.29 -37.66
CA THR A 441 -20.55 -11.94 -38.95
C THR A 441 -21.07 -13.36 -38.76
N GLY A 442 -20.57 -14.05 -37.74
CA GLY A 442 -20.76 -15.47 -37.44
C GLY A 442 -19.89 -16.43 -38.25
N SER A 443 -18.97 -15.91 -39.08
CA SER A 443 -18.25 -16.69 -40.10
C SER A 443 -16.74 -16.84 -39.87
N VAL A 444 -16.16 -16.07 -38.96
CA VAL A 444 -14.71 -16.04 -38.69
C VAL A 444 -14.30 -17.16 -37.75
N CYS A 445 -15.05 -17.38 -36.67
CA CYS A 445 -14.74 -18.39 -35.66
C CYS A 445 -15.14 -19.82 -36.07
N GLY A 446 -15.99 -19.98 -37.10
CA GLY A 446 -16.36 -21.28 -37.66
C GLY A 446 -17.45 -22.04 -36.90
N GLY A 447 -18.16 -21.37 -35.99
CA GLY A 447 -19.37 -21.89 -35.34
C GLY A 447 -20.69 -21.54 -36.06
N ASP A 448 -20.62 -20.84 -37.21
CA ASP A 448 -21.75 -20.37 -38.03
C ASP A 448 -22.86 -19.63 -37.25
N VAL A 449 -22.48 -18.93 -36.18
CA VAL A 449 -23.37 -18.22 -35.25
C VAL A 449 -22.91 -16.77 -35.07
N LYS A 450 -23.79 -15.81 -35.39
CA LYS A 450 -23.53 -14.38 -35.13
C LYS A 450 -23.49 -14.10 -33.64
N TYR A 451 -22.50 -13.33 -33.20
CA TYR A 451 -22.26 -12.96 -31.80
C TYR A 451 -22.11 -14.19 -30.88
N PRO A 452 -21.12 -15.08 -31.09
CA PRO A 452 -20.93 -16.27 -30.27
C PRO A 452 -20.78 -15.94 -28.78
N LEU A 453 -20.01 -14.89 -28.44
CA LEU A 453 -19.75 -14.49 -27.05
C LEU A 453 -20.96 -13.77 -26.44
N ILE A 454 -21.42 -12.67 -27.04
CA ILE A 454 -22.52 -11.86 -26.48
C ILE A 454 -23.84 -12.64 -26.51
N GLY A 455 -24.03 -13.47 -27.54
CA GLY A 455 -25.12 -14.43 -27.61
C GLY A 455 -25.09 -15.46 -26.48
N ALA A 456 -23.90 -15.95 -26.07
CA ALA A 456 -23.77 -16.85 -24.93
C ALA A 456 -24.08 -16.13 -23.59
N MET A 457 -23.71 -14.85 -23.46
CA MET A 457 -24.12 -14.01 -22.32
C MET A 457 -25.64 -13.90 -22.21
N ARG A 458 -26.30 -13.59 -23.34
CA ARG A 458 -27.77 -13.48 -23.42
C ARG A 458 -28.48 -14.81 -23.15
N GLU A 459 -27.92 -15.91 -23.65
CA GLU A 459 -28.44 -17.26 -23.46
C GLU A 459 -28.34 -17.71 -21.99
N GLU A 460 -27.18 -17.52 -21.35
CA GLU A 460 -26.97 -17.88 -19.94
C GLU A 460 -27.72 -17.00 -18.95
N LEU A 461 -27.76 -15.67 -19.16
CA LEU A 461 -28.35 -14.72 -18.21
C LEU A 461 -29.85 -14.47 -18.44
N ARG A 462 -30.37 -14.70 -19.65
CA ARG A 462 -31.76 -14.39 -20.01
C ARG A 462 -32.53 -15.56 -20.64
N GLY A 463 -31.91 -16.70 -20.89
CA GLY A 463 -32.54 -17.88 -21.50
C GLY A 463 -32.87 -17.72 -22.99
N ILE A 464 -32.37 -16.67 -23.65
CA ILE A 464 -32.69 -16.38 -25.06
C ILE A 464 -31.61 -17.02 -25.94
N SER A 465 -31.93 -18.20 -26.48
CA SER A 465 -31.04 -18.99 -27.33
C SER A 465 -30.43 -18.21 -28.50
N ARG A 466 -29.22 -18.60 -28.91
CA ARG A 466 -28.57 -18.10 -30.14
C ARG A 466 -29.14 -18.70 -31.43
N GLY A 467 -29.78 -19.87 -31.37
CA GLY A 467 -30.27 -20.62 -32.52
C GLY A 467 -30.38 -22.12 -32.23
N LYS A 468 -31.15 -22.87 -33.04
CA LYS A 468 -31.39 -24.31 -32.79
C LYS A 468 -30.11 -25.15 -32.91
N ASP A 469 -29.25 -24.81 -33.86
CA ASP A 469 -28.06 -25.57 -34.23
C ASP A 469 -26.77 -24.90 -33.72
N ALA A 470 -26.90 -23.76 -33.02
CA ALA A 470 -25.79 -22.90 -32.58
C ALA A 470 -25.00 -23.53 -31.41
N LYS A 471 -23.79 -24.01 -31.71
CA LYS A 471 -22.87 -24.62 -30.74
C LYS A 471 -21.68 -23.70 -30.49
N ASP A 472 -21.08 -23.85 -29.31
CA ASP A 472 -19.81 -23.22 -28.98
C ASP A 472 -18.67 -23.89 -29.79
N VAL A 473 -17.67 -23.11 -30.20
CA VAL A 473 -16.48 -23.64 -30.88
C VAL A 473 -15.61 -24.35 -29.86
N ASN A 474 -15.47 -25.68 -29.97
CA ASN A 474 -14.57 -26.43 -29.10
C ASN A 474 -13.11 -26.28 -29.56
N TRP A 475 -12.49 -25.15 -29.21
CA TRP A 475 -11.12 -24.80 -29.56
C TRP A 475 -10.09 -25.88 -29.22
N SER A 476 -10.28 -26.63 -28.13
CA SER A 476 -9.41 -27.77 -27.75
C SER A 476 -9.32 -28.89 -28.79
N SER A 477 -10.26 -28.93 -29.74
CA SER A 477 -10.36 -29.89 -30.84
C SER A 477 -10.25 -29.27 -32.25
N VAL A 478 -10.26 -27.94 -32.35
CA VAL A 478 -10.21 -27.18 -33.63
C VAL A 478 -8.82 -26.58 -33.85
N ALA A 479 -8.18 -26.10 -32.79
CA ALA A 479 -6.82 -25.59 -32.79
C ALA A 479 -5.83 -26.70 -32.36
N SER A 480 -4.53 -26.45 -32.51
CA SER A 480 -3.51 -27.25 -31.81
C SER A 480 -3.75 -27.13 -30.30
N SER A 481 -3.76 -28.23 -29.55
CA SER A 481 -3.96 -28.18 -28.09
C SER A 481 -2.73 -28.69 -27.35
N ALA A 482 -2.18 -27.85 -26.48
CA ALA A 482 -1.11 -28.25 -25.56
C ALA A 482 -1.74 -28.64 -24.23
N ILE A 483 -1.70 -29.94 -23.90
CA ILE A 483 -1.96 -30.39 -22.54
C ILE A 483 -0.79 -29.87 -21.69
N ILE A 484 -1.08 -28.97 -20.76
CA ILE A 484 -0.15 -28.75 -19.65
C ILE A 484 -0.23 -30.00 -18.80
N GLU A 485 0.79 -30.86 -18.89
CA GLU A 485 1.06 -31.81 -17.83
C GLU A 485 1.21 -31.01 -16.53
N VAL A 486 0.30 -31.25 -15.59
CA VAL A 486 0.47 -30.81 -14.21
C VAL A 486 1.65 -31.60 -13.68
N SER A 487 2.83 -30.99 -13.74
CA SER A 487 4.02 -31.56 -13.12
C SER A 487 3.71 -31.78 -11.64
N GLU A 488 3.66 -33.03 -11.23
CA GLU A 488 3.93 -33.37 -9.83
C GLU A 488 5.26 -32.68 -9.45
N LYS A 489 5.36 -32.16 -8.22
CA LYS A 489 6.59 -31.46 -7.76
C LYS A 489 7.75 -32.45 -7.94
N PRO A 490 8.79 -32.14 -8.76
CA PRO A 490 9.78 -33.14 -9.18
C PRO A 490 10.52 -33.71 -7.97
N GLU A 491 10.69 -35.04 -7.93
CA GLU A 491 11.45 -35.67 -6.85
C GLU A 491 12.88 -35.08 -6.79
N PRO A 492 13.42 -34.81 -5.58
CA PRO A 492 14.72 -34.17 -5.45
C PRO A 492 15.85 -34.96 -6.15
N ILE A 493 16.43 -34.37 -7.20
CA ILE A 493 17.58 -34.92 -7.90
C ILE A 493 18.75 -35.02 -6.92
N LYS A 494 19.06 -36.23 -6.46
CA LYS A 494 20.20 -36.53 -5.59
C LYS A 494 21.52 -36.42 -6.35
N ILE A 495 22.02 -35.19 -6.48
CA ILE A 495 23.43 -34.96 -6.87
C ILE A 495 24.32 -35.57 -5.79
N SER A 496 25.22 -36.47 -6.18
CA SER A 496 26.17 -37.08 -5.26
C SER A 496 27.19 -36.04 -4.76
N LEU A 497 27.49 -36.06 -3.47
CA LEU A 497 28.53 -35.22 -2.85
C LEU A 497 29.91 -35.38 -3.51
N SER A 498 30.15 -36.47 -4.24
CA SER A 498 31.40 -36.72 -4.99
C SER A 498 31.68 -35.69 -6.08
N ASP A 499 30.67 -35.25 -6.84
CA ASP A 499 30.89 -34.37 -8.00
C ASP A 499 31.17 -32.92 -7.60
N VAL A 500 30.54 -32.45 -6.51
CA VAL A 500 30.73 -31.09 -5.97
C VAL A 500 32.17 -30.86 -5.48
N VAL A 501 32.77 -31.88 -4.85
CA VAL A 501 34.13 -31.82 -4.30
C VAL A 501 35.21 -31.70 -5.39
N SER A 502 34.92 -32.07 -6.63
CA SER A 502 35.89 -32.10 -7.73
C SER A 502 36.35 -30.73 -8.26
N ARG A 503 35.59 -29.64 -8.01
CA ARG A 503 35.81 -28.34 -8.68
C ARG A 503 36.48 -27.25 -7.84
N ILE A 504 36.67 -27.45 -6.53
CA ILE A 504 37.33 -26.45 -5.67
C ILE A 504 38.84 -26.70 -5.59
N LYS A 505 39.60 -26.23 -6.60
CA LYS A 505 41.02 -25.82 -6.47
C LYS A 505 41.64 -25.20 -7.75
N LYS A 506 41.74 -23.87 -7.76
CA LYS A 506 42.96 -23.10 -8.09
C LYS A 506 42.77 -21.61 -7.76
N PRO A 507 43.82 -20.88 -7.35
CA PRO A 507 43.69 -19.49 -6.92
C PRO A 507 43.52 -18.52 -8.10
N GLY A 508 42.79 -17.44 -7.87
CA GLY A 508 42.60 -16.37 -8.85
C GLY A 508 43.90 -15.59 -9.13
N LYS A 509 44.06 -15.09 -10.35
CA LYS A 509 45.06 -14.07 -10.67
C LYS A 509 44.52 -12.70 -10.26
N THR A 510 45.37 -11.89 -9.63
CA THR A 510 45.09 -10.48 -9.32
C THR A 510 44.81 -9.70 -10.61
N VAL A 511 43.61 -9.12 -10.73
CA VAL A 511 43.31 -8.11 -11.74
C VAL A 511 43.49 -6.74 -11.09
N ILE A 512 44.50 -6.00 -11.52
CA ILE A 512 44.68 -4.60 -11.13
C ILE A 512 43.72 -3.77 -11.97
N ILE A 513 42.53 -3.49 -11.42
CA ILE A 513 41.65 -2.46 -11.98
C ILE A 513 42.32 -1.11 -11.73
N LYS A 514 42.52 -0.32 -12.79
CA LYS A 514 42.96 1.07 -12.65
C LYS A 514 41.75 1.94 -12.33
N ASN A 515 41.85 2.75 -11.29
CA ASN A 515 40.83 3.71 -10.94
C ASN A 515 40.75 4.83 -12.00
N ASN A 516 39.68 4.83 -12.80
CA ASN A 516 39.16 6.06 -13.38
C ASN A 516 38.11 6.62 -12.40
N ASN A 517 38.51 7.58 -11.57
CA ASN A 517 37.60 8.22 -10.61
C ASN A 517 36.73 9.28 -11.31
N GLU A 518 35.74 8.84 -12.09
CA GLU A 518 34.56 9.66 -12.34
C GLU A 518 33.58 9.45 -11.17
N VAL A 519 33.43 10.47 -10.32
CA VAL A 519 32.51 10.42 -9.19
C VAL A 519 31.10 10.71 -9.70
N ASP A 520 30.33 9.64 -9.93
CA ASP A 520 28.91 9.72 -10.25
C ASP A 520 28.15 10.38 -9.07
N LYS A 521 27.79 11.66 -9.25
CA LYS A 521 27.16 12.49 -8.23
C LYS A 521 25.79 11.98 -7.76
N ASN A 522 25.17 11.06 -8.50
CA ASN A 522 23.82 10.56 -8.25
C ASN A 522 23.82 9.17 -7.59
N LYS A 523 24.95 8.76 -6.99
CA LYS A 523 25.09 7.49 -6.27
C LYS A 523 25.87 7.65 -4.96
N ARG A 524 25.57 6.81 -3.98
CA ARG A 524 26.32 6.70 -2.71
C ARG A 524 26.57 5.24 -2.32
N GLU A 525 27.50 5.04 -1.39
CA GLU A 525 27.66 3.76 -0.69
C GLU A 525 26.38 3.40 0.11
N PRO A 526 25.98 2.12 0.20
CA PRO A 526 24.94 1.70 1.14
C PRO A 526 25.34 2.00 2.58
N GLN A 527 24.37 2.37 3.40
CA GLN A 527 24.63 2.59 4.83
C GLN A 527 24.42 1.31 5.63
N ILE A 528 25.16 1.21 6.73
CA ILE A 528 25.07 0.15 7.74
C ILE A 528 24.97 0.86 9.08
N LEU A 529 23.76 0.90 9.66
CA LEU A 529 23.43 1.54 10.93
C LEU A 529 23.32 0.47 12.01
N CYS A 530 24.24 0.45 12.97
CA CYS A 530 24.29 -0.58 14.00
C CYS A 530 23.90 -0.01 15.37
N TYR A 531 22.81 -0.51 15.95
CA TYR A 531 22.45 -0.16 17.33
C TYR A 531 23.40 -0.83 18.33
N LEU A 532 23.68 -0.11 19.42
CA LEU A 532 24.40 -0.57 20.60
C LEU A 532 23.50 -0.38 21.82
N THR A 533 23.16 -1.46 22.53
CA THR A 533 22.30 -1.39 23.71
C THR A 533 23.11 -1.05 24.98
N SER A 534 22.68 -0.04 25.75
CA SER A 534 23.38 0.43 26.95
C SER A 534 23.45 -0.63 28.06
N TRP A 535 22.47 -1.53 28.12
CA TRP A 535 22.43 -2.64 29.08
C TRP A 535 23.33 -3.82 28.69
N SER A 536 23.92 -3.86 27.49
CA SER A 536 24.92 -4.88 27.11
C SER A 536 26.17 -4.84 28.01
N ALA A 537 26.52 -3.66 28.54
CA ALA A 537 27.55 -3.45 29.55
C ALA A 537 27.25 -4.11 30.92
N LYS A 538 25.98 -4.48 31.16
CA LYS A 538 25.48 -5.09 32.40
C LYS A 538 25.27 -6.60 32.28
N ARG A 539 25.36 -7.20 31.08
CA ARG A 539 25.24 -8.65 30.86
C ARG A 539 26.35 -9.44 31.57
N PRO A 540 26.10 -10.69 32.02
CA PRO A 540 27.07 -11.48 32.76
C PRO A 540 28.20 -12.06 31.89
N SER A 541 29.43 -12.03 32.41
CA SER A 541 30.62 -12.75 31.90
C SER A 541 30.88 -12.66 30.37
N ALA A 542 30.48 -13.67 29.59
CA ALA A 542 30.76 -13.73 28.16
C ALA A 542 29.80 -12.85 27.32
N GLY A 543 28.57 -12.63 27.75
CA GLY A 543 27.65 -11.70 27.10
C GLY A 543 27.97 -10.23 27.33
N ARG A 544 28.89 -9.90 28.24
CA ARG A 544 29.25 -8.51 28.53
C ARG A 544 29.94 -7.88 27.32
N PHE A 545 29.38 -6.76 26.88
CA PHE A 545 29.84 -5.95 25.75
C PHE A 545 30.03 -4.50 26.20
N MET A 546 30.99 -3.79 25.60
CA MET A 546 31.32 -2.39 25.86
C MET A 546 31.59 -1.69 24.52
N PRO A 547 31.50 -0.34 24.40
CA PRO A 547 31.90 0.36 23.18
C PRO A 547 33.31 -0.01 22.70
N ASP A 548 34.24 -0.25 23.63
CA ASP A 548 35.61 -0.74 23.39
C ASP A 548 35.71 -2.04 22.56
N ASN A 549 34.64 -2.85 22.51
CA ASN A 549 34.62 -4.09 21.74
C ASN A 549 34.36 -3.88 20.25
N ILE A 550 33.70 -2.78 19.86
CA ILE A 550 33.32 -2.49 18.48
C ILE A 550 34.56 -2.27 17.61
N ASP A 551 34.63 -2.97 16.48
CA ASP A 551 35.47 -2.54 15.36
C ASP A 551 34.81 -1.32 14.71
N ALA A 552 35.45 -0.17 14.82
CA ALA A 552 34.96 1.11 14.31
C ALA A 552 34.79 1.14 12.77
N ASN A 553 35.27 0.12 12.05
CA ASN A 553 35.08 -0.05 10.62
C ASN A 553 33.91 -0.99 10.27
N LEU A 554 33.29 -1.68 11.23
CA LEU A 554 32.26 -2.68 10.98
C LEU A 554 30.98 -2.08 10.38
N CYS A 555 30.59 -0.89 10.84
CA CYS A 555 29.38 -0.19 10.46
C CYS A 555 29.72 1.23 9.96
N THR A 556 28.82 1.84 9.19
CA THR A 556 28.96 3.26 8.76
C THR A 556 28.51 4.23 9.86
N HIS A 557 27.55 3.78 10.66
CA HIS A 557 26.88 4.53 11.73
C HIS A 557 26.74 3.60 12.95
N ILE A 558 27.00 4.12 14.15
CA ILE A 558 26.58 3.50 15.42
C ILE A 558 25.42 4.32 15.99
N ILE A 559 24.43 3.67 16.60
CA ILE A 559 23.34 4.33 17.31
C ILE A 559 23.29 3.82 18.75
N TYR A 560 23.50 4.70 19.74
CA TYR A 560 23.46 4.33 21.15
C TYR A 560 22.03 4.31 21.68
N ALA A 561 21.56 3.14 22.12
CA ALA A 561 20.20 2.90 22.63
C ALA A 561 20.20 2.70 24.15
N PHE A 562 19.58 3.54 24.97
CA PHE A 562 18.81 4.76 24.67
C PHE A 562 19.04 5.85 25.72
N ALA A 563 18.92 7.10 25.30
CA ALA A 563 18.63 8.25 26.16
C ALA A 563 17.14 8.31 26.52
N THR A 564 16.80 9.14 27.51
CA THR A 564 15.45 9.28 28.06
C THR A 564 14.99 10.74 28.09
N LEU A 565 13.77 10.98 28.57
CA LEU A 565 13.25 12.31 28.91
C LEU A 565 13.24 12.50 30.42
N LYS A 566 13.91 13.56 30.88
CA LYS A 566 13.82 14.05 32.26
C LYS A 566 13.29 15.48 32.23
N GLU A 567 12.18 15.73 32.92
CA GLU A 567 11.50 17.04 32.90
C GLU A 567 11.17 17.54 31.46
N HIS A 568 10.90 16.58 30.56
CA HIS A 568 10.69 16.76 29.11
C HIS A 568 11.91 17.21 28.28
N LYS A 569 13.12 17.10 28.85
CA LYS A 569 14.42 17.39 28.20
C LYS A 569 15.15 16.08 27.88
N LEU A 570 16.00 16.07 26.85
CA LEU A 570 16.87 14.92 26.55
C LEU A 570 17.86 14.69 27.70
N ALA A 571 18.02 13.44 28.15
CA ALA A 571 18.84 13.10 29.31
C ALA A 571 19.44 11.69 29.25
N GLU A 572 20.49 11.46 30.04
CA GLU A 572 21.04 10.13 30.36
C GLU A 572 20.01 9.23 31.07
N SER A 573 20.05 7.92 30.79
CA SER A 573 19.14 6.91 31.36
C SER A 573 19.71 6.24 32.63
N ASP A 574 21.03 6.18 32.73
CA ASP A 574 21.82 5.67 33.87
C ASP A 574 22.92 6.69 34.23
N GLU A 575 23.34 6.77 35.49
CA GLU A 575 24.40 7.68 35.97
C GLU A 575 25.78 7.44 35.33
N LYS A 576 25.90 6.43 34.46
CA LYS A 576 27.11 6.03 33.74
C LYS A 576 26.99 6.15 32.23
N ASP A 577 25.86 6.63 31.69
CA ASP A 577 25.73 6.78 30.23
C ASP A 577 26.74 7.78 29.67
N GLY A 578 27.06 8.88 30.36
CA GLY A 578 28.13 9.81 29.98
C GLY A 578 29.50 9.14 29.77
N GLU A 579 29.91 8.23 30.68
CA GLU A 579 31.14 7.42 30.51
C GLU A 579 31.08 6.49 29.28
N MET A 580 29.88 6.11 28.83
CA MET A 580 29.68 5.26 27.66
C MET A 580 29.59 6.09 26.37
N TYR A 581 29.01 7.30 26.44
CA TYR A 581 28.97 8.28 25.37
C TYR A 581 30.39 8.65 24.93
N ASP A 582 31.26 9.01 25.89
CA ASP A 582 32.69 9.27 25.62
C ASP A 582 33.37 8.10 24.90
N LYS A 583 33.12 6.87 25.35
CA LYS A 583 33.76 5.65 24.80
C LYS A 583 33.22 5.25 23.43
N VAL A 584 31.94 5.44 23.14
CA VAL A 584 31.42 5.24 21.78
C VAL A 584 31.93 6.33 20.85
N VAL A 585 31.94 7.60 21.30
CA VAL A 585 32.50 8.74 20.56
C VAL A 585 33.98 8.54 20.20
N ALA A 586 34.79 8.01 21.12
CA ALA A 586 36.19 7.68 20.90
C ALA A 586 36.44 6.64 19.79
N LEU A 587 35.42 5.89 19.33
CA LEU A 587 35.55 5.04 18.14
C LEU A 587 35.90 5.85 16.87
N ARG A 588 35.59 7.14 16.83
CA ARG A 588 35.99 8.05 15.72
C ARG A 588 37.50 8.27 15.66
N GLU A 589 38.26 8.02 16.72
CA GLU A 589 39.74 8.02 16.67
C GLU A 589 40.27 6.86 15.79
N LYS A 590 39.55 5.74 15.76
CA LYS A 590 39.87 4.55 14.96
C LYS A 590 39.30 4.64 13.54
N ASN A 591 38.17 5.32 13.35
CA ASN A 591 37.56 5.59 12.05
C ASN A 591 36.91 6.99 12.04
N PRO A 592 37.61 8.04 11.56
CA PRO A 592 37.08 9.41 11.53
C PRO A 592 35.82 9.62 10.68
N ASN A 593 35.49 8.68 9.79
CA ASN A 593 34.27 8.74 8.97
C ASN A 593 33.03 8.22 9.71
N LEU A 594 33.22 7.43 10.78
CA LEU A 594 32.14 6.82 11.56
C LEU A 594 31.21 7.90 12.13
N LYS A 595 29.91 7.75 11.86
CA LYS A 595 28.88 8.61 12.46
C LYS A 595 28.30 7.93 13.69
N ILE A 596 27.99 8.71 14.72
CA ILE A 596 27.46 8.19 15.98
C ILE A 596 26.24 9.00 16.36
N LEU A 597 25.08 8.35 16.43
CA LEU A 597 23.81 8.96 16.82
C LEU A 597 23.44 8.48 18.23
N LEU A 598 22.62 9.28 18.91
CA LEU A 598 21.96 8.91 20.16
C LEU A 598 20.49 8.60 19.85
N ALA A 599 20.00 7.44 20.27
CA ALA A 599 18.57 7.12 20.17
C ALA A 599 17.82 7.55 21.43
N ILE A 600 16.64 8.13 21.25
CA ILE A 600 15.67 8.41 22.32
C ILE A 600 14.41 7.59 22.08
N GLY A 601 13.96 6.86 23.10
CA GLY A 601 12.70 6.11 23.07
C GLY A 601 12.85 4.60 23.26
N GLY A 602 12.23 3.84 22.37
CA GLY A 602 12.18 2.37 22.38
C GLY A 602 11.13 1.77 23.31
N TRP A 603 10.97 0.45 23.24
CA TRP A 603 9.86 -0.33 23.81
C TRP A 603 9.54 -0.02 25.28
N ALA A 604 10.56 0.09 26.13
CA ALA A 604 10.41 0.34 27.56
C ALA A 604 9.99 1.78 27.91
N PHE A 605 10.23 2.71 26.98
CA PHE A 605 9.86 4.13 27.08
C PHE A 605 8.45 4.38 26.54
N GLY A 606 8.14 3.75 25.40
CA GLY A 606 6.81 3.72 24.80
C GLY A 606 6.26 5.10 24.39
N SER A 607 4.95 5.18 24.21
CA SER A 607 4.31 6.34 23.56
C SER A 607 4.00 7.53 24.49
N THR A 608 3.88 7.30 25.81
CA THR A 608 3.36 8.32 26.74
C THR A 608 4.27 9.54 26.86
N PRO A 609 5.60 9.42 27.04
CA PRO A 609 6.46 10.59 27.20
C PRO A 609 6.52 11.43 25.91
N PHE A 610 6.46 10.80 24.73
CA PHE A 610 6.37 11.50 23.45
C PHE A 610 5.04 12.25 23.27
N LYS A 611 3.90 11.66 23.68
CA LYS A 611 2.61 12.35 23.71
C LYS A 611 2.64 13.56 24.64
N GLU A 612 3.22 13.43 25.82
CA GLU A 612 3.37 14.56 26.76
C GLU A 612 4.31 15.64 26.20
N LEU A 613 5.39 15.25 25.54
CA LEU A 613 6.32 16.17 24.87
C LEU A 613 5.61 16.99 23.78
N THR A 614 4.90 16.33 22.86
CA THR A 614 4.36 16.95 21.64
C THR A 614 3.00 17.65 21.81
N THR A 615 2.24 17.35 22.88
CA THR A 615 0.96 18.02 23.17
C THR A 615 1.08 19.49 23.56
N ASN A 616 2.30 20.02 23.72
CA ASN A 616 2.55 21.44 23.98
C ASN A 616 3.74 21.93 23.13
N VAL A 617 3.49 22.83 22.18
CA VAL A 617 4.50 23.37 21.26
C VAL A 617 5.67 24.04 21.99
N PHE A 618 5.44 24.73 23.12
CA PHE A 618 6.53 25.34 23.89
C PHE A 618 7.46 24.28 24.50
N ARG A 619 6.89 23.17 24.99
CA ARG A 619 7.64 22.04 25.55
C ARG A 619 8.40 21.28 24.45
N MET A 620 7.74 21.04 23.31
CA MET A 620 8.34 20.43 22.13
C MET A 620 9.53 21.26 21.61
N ASN A 621 9.36 22.57 21.47
CA ASN A 621 10.42 23.46 20.99
C ASN A 621 11.56 23.58 22.01
N GLN A 622 11.27 23.60 23.32
CA GLN A 622 12.29 23.56 24.36
C GLN A 622 13.15 22.29 24.26
N PHE A 623 12.52 21.12 24.12
CA PHE A 623 13.23 19.85 23.87
C PHE A 623 14.08 19.91 22.60
N VAL A 624 13.57 20.46 21.50
CA VAL A 624 14.31 20.58 20.23
C VAL A 624 15.61 21.37 20.41
N TYR A 625 15.58 22.52 21.11
CA TYR A 625 16.78 23.31 21.36
C TYR A 625 17.74 22.63 22.35
N GLU A 626 17.24 22.12 23.48
CA GLU A 626 18.09 21.49 24.49
C GLU A 626 18.66 20.13 24.02
N ALA A 627 18.00 19.44 23.10
CA ALA A 627 18.55 18.25 22.43
C ALA A 627 19.77 18.61 21.56
N ILE A 628 19.79 19.78 20.91
CA ILE A 628 20.97 20.23 20.16
C ILE A 628 22.14 20.47 21.11
N GLU A 629 21.92 21.17 22.22
CA GLU A 629 22.96 21.41 23.24
C GLU A 629 23.52 20.08 23.76
N PHE A 630 22.66 19.15 24.20
CA PHE A 630 23.03 17.83 24.68
C PHE A 630 23.82 16.99 23.66
N LEU A 631 23.38 17.00 22.39
CA LEU A 631 24.06 16.28 21.31
C LEU A 631 25.41 16.90 20.94
N ARG A 632 25.57 18.22 21.05
CA ARG A 632 26.84 18.91 20.79
C ARG A 632 27.83 18.73 21.94
N ASP A 633 27.37 18.79 23.19
CA ASP A 633 28.20 18.58 24.39
C ASP A 633 28.81 17.16 24.41
N TYR A 634 27.98 16.13 24.21
CA TYR A 634 28.44 14.74 24.04
C TYR A 634 28.92 14.41 22.61
N GLN A 635 29.12 15.44 21.76
CA GLN A 635 29.71 15.34 20.42
C GLN A 635 29.05 14.33 19.45
N PHE A 636 27.79 13.99 19.65
CA PHE A 636 27.02 13.13 18.73
C PHE A 636 26.90 13.77 17.35
N ASN A 637 26.73 12.92 16.33
CA ASN A 637 26.49 13.33 14.95
C ASN A 637 25.00 13.44 14.60
N GLY A 638 24.09 13.12 15.51
CA GLY A 638 22.65 13.19 15.26
C GLY A 638 21.79 12.49 16.31
N LEU A 639 20.47 12.55 16.10
CA LEU A 639 19.43 11.97 16.94
C LEU A 639 18.66 10.89 16.15
N ASP A 640 18.34 9.79 16.82
CA ASP A 640 17.41 8.78 16.32
C ASP A 640 16.14 8.76 17.21
N VAL A 641 14.96 8.87 16.59
CA VAL A 641 13.68 9.04 17.31
C VAL A 641 12.83 7.77 17.24
N ASP A 642 12.90 6.96 18.30
CA ASP A 642 12.25 5.65 18.40
C ASP A 642 10.94 5.74 19.20
N TRP A 643 9.89 6.26 18.56
CA TRP A 643 8.56 6.33 19.17
C TRP A 643 7.79 5.04 18.87
N GLU A 644 7.75 4.13 19.85
CA GLU A 644 6.90 2.93 19.85
C GLU A 644 5.55 3.17 20.57
N TYR A 645 4.39 3.30 19.92
CA TYR A 645 4.16 3.68 18.52
C TYR A 645 3.12 4.81 18.49
N PRO A 646 3.24 5.83 17.62
CA PRO A 646 2.18 6.81 17.41
C PRO A 646 0.91 6.10 16.90
N ARG A 647 -0.27 6.49 17.42
CA ARG A 647 -1.57 5.88 17.07
C ARG A 647 -2.68 6.92 17.07
N GLY A 648 -3.31 7.11 15.91
CA GLY A 648 -4.38 8.08 15.68
C GLY A 648 -3.89 9.34 14.97
N ALA A 649 -4.84 10.16 14.50
CA ALA A 649 -4.55 11.36 13.72
C ALA A 649 -3.69 12.39 14.50
N ASP A 650 -3.97 12.57 15.79
CA ASP A 650 -3.27 13.52 16.65
C ASP A 650 -1.79 13.12 16.82
N ASP A 651 -1.53 11.85 17.13
CA ASP A 651 -0.16 11.30 17.23
C ASP A 651 0.59 11.40 15.90
N ARG A 652 -0.07 11.08 14.78
CA ARG A 652 0.52 11.16 13.43
C ARG A 652 0.97 12.58 13.09
N ALA A 653 0.11 13.57 13.34
CA ALA A 653 0.45 14.98 13.13
C ALA A 653 1.53 15.47 14.13
N ALA A 654 1.46 15.03 15.38
CA ALA A 654 2.43 15.36 16.42
C ALA A 654 3.84 14.82 16.12
N TYR A 655 3.95 13.59 15.62
CA TYR A 655 5.21 12.97 15.23
C TYR A 655 5.84 13.65 14.01
N VAL A 656 5.03 13.98 12.99
CA VAL A 656 5.44 14.83 11.86
C VAL A 656 6.01 16.17 12.34
N ASN A 657 5.31 16.85 13.24
CA ASN A 657 5.75 18.15 13.76
C ASN A 657 7.06 18.04 14.55
N LEU A 658 7.20 17.01 15.40
CA LEU A 658 8.45 16.78 16.15
C LEU A 658 9.66 16.60 15.21
N LEU A 659 9.53 15.74 14.19
CA LEU A 659 10.61 15.49 13.23
C LEU A 659 10.91 16.72 12.36
N LYS A 660 9.88 17.49 11.99
CA LYS A 660 10.03 18.75 11.26
C LYS A 660 10.82 19.79 12.06
N GLU A 661 10.40 20.07 13.30
CA GLU A 661 11.05 21.10 14.11
C GLU A 661 12.47 20.69 14.52
N LEU A 662 12.72 19.39 14.80
CA LEU A 662 14.08 18.84 14.94
C LEU A 662 14.93 19.11 13.70
N ARG A 663 14.45 18.78 12.50
CA ARG A 663 15.21 19.00 11.26
C ARG A 663 15.48 20.49 11.02
N LEU A 664 14.47 21.34 11.16
CA LEU A 664 14.62 22.80 10.98
C LEU A 664 15.64 23.40 11.95
N ALA A 665 15.63 22.98 13.21
CA ALA A 665 16.59 23.46 14.20
C ALA A 665 18.02 22.90 13.95
N PHE A 666 18.16 21.66 13.48
CA PHE A 666 19.45 21.07 13.10
C PHE A 666 20.07 21.78 11.88
N GLU A 667 19.28 22.13 10.86
CA GLU A 667 19.72 22.95 9.71
C GLU A 667 20.10 24.38 10.17
N GLY A 668 19.28 24.99 11.03
CA GLY A 668 19.48 26.34 11.56
C GLY A 668 20.72 26.50 12.44
N GLU A 669 20.99 25.54 13.34
CA GLU A 669 22.22 25.54 14.13
C GLU A 669 23.44 25.32 13.25
N ALA A 670 23.43 24.34 12.34
CA ALA A 670 24.56 24.09 11.43
C ALA A 670 24.95 25.33 10.60
N LYS A 671 23.94 26.04 10.06
CA LYS A 671 24.13 27.30 9.31
C LYS A 671 24.67 28.45 10.19
N THR A 672 24.46 28.40 11.51
CA THR A 672 24.85 29.45 12.46
C THR A 672 26.19 29.18 13.15
N SER A 673 26.48 27.93 13.51
CA SER A 673 27.72 27.51 14.17
C SER A 673 28.85 27.14 13.21
N GLY A 674 28.52 26.87 11.94
CA GLY A 674 29.45 26.33 10.94
C GLY A 674 29.81 24.85 11.16
N GLN A 675 29.16 24.16 12.11
CA GLN A 675 29.35 22.74 12.35
C GLN A 675 28.63 21.89 11.30
N PRO A 676 29.09 20.65 11.04
CA PRO A 676 28.32 19.68 10.26
C PRO A 676 26.95 19.45 10.91
N ARG A 677 25.89 19.48 10.09
CA ARG A 677 24.50 19.27 10.50
C ARG A 677 24.34 17.96 11.29
N LEU A 678 23.56 18.03 12.38
CA LEU A 678 23.10 16.85 13.09
C LEU A 678 22.17 16.02 12.20
N LEU A 679 22.47 14.73 12.07
CA LEU A 679 21.62 13.76 11.39
C LEU A 679 20.33 13.52 12.17
N LEU A 680 19.24 13.20 11.47
CA LEU A 680 17.97 12.83 12.08
C LEU A 680 17.47 11.52 11.45
N SER A 681 17.38 10.45 12.24
CA SER A 681 16.77 9.18 11.84
C SER A 681 15.62 8.80 12.77
N ALA A 682 14.90 7.73 12.42
CA ALA A 682 13.90 7.14 13.27
C ALA A 682 13.81 5.63 13.09
N ALA A 683 13.73 4.88 14.18
CA ALA A 683 13.22 3.52 14.21
C ALA A 683 11.71 3.51 13.98
N VAL A 684 11.24 2.64 13.09
CA VAL A 684 9.84 2.59 12.64
C VAL A 684 9.34 1.15 12.44
N PRO A 685 8.03 0.88 12.64
CA PRO A 685 7.51 -0.48 12.65
C PRO A 685 7.48 -1.14 11.26
N ALA A 686 7.71 -2.45 11.24
CA ALA A 686 7.38 -3.30 10.10
C ALA A 686 5.87 -3.61 9.97
N SER A 687 5.08 -3.42 11.04
CA SER A 687 3.63 -3.68 11.02
C SER A 687 2.86 -2.67 10.17
N PHE A 688 2.23 -3.14 9.09
CA PHE A 688 1.34 -2.35 8.22
C PHE A 688 0.19 -1.68 8.98
N GLU A 689 -0.26 -2.26 10.09
CA GLU A 689 -1.31 -1.69 10.93
C GLU A 689 -0.80 -0.49 11.73
N ALA A 690 0.43 -0.57 12.26
CA ALA A 690 1.08 0.54 12.96
C ALA A 690 1.42 1.69 12.01
N ILE A 691 1.94 1.39 10.81
CA ILE A 691 2.20 2.38 9.75
C ILE A 691 0.90 3.14 9.42
N ALA A 692 -0.18 2.42 9.09
CA ALA A 692 -1.46 3.01 8.72
C ALA A 692 -2.13 3.79 9.86
N ALA A 693 -1.91 3.39 11.12
CA ALA A 693 -2.50 4.04 12.28
C ALA A 693 -1.73 5.28 12.78
N GLY A 694 -0.42 5.37 12.52
CA GLY A 694 0.47 6.30 13.21
C GLY A 694 1.34 7.22 12.35
N TYR A 695 1.56 6.90 11.07
CA TYR A 695 2.65 7.51 10.30
C TYR A 695 2.16 8.27 9.07
N ASP A 696 2.81 9.40 8.78
CA ASP A 696 2.65 10.15 7.53
C ASP A 696 3.93 10.00 6.70
N VAL A 697 4.03 8.87 6.00
CA VAL A 697 5.28 8.40 5.40
C VAL A 697 5.91 9.39 4.40
N PRO A 698 5.17 10.04 3.48
CA PRO A 698 5.74 11.03 2.57
C PRO A 698 6.23 12.30 3.31
N GLU A 699 5.54 12.70 4.38
CA GLU A 699 5.86 13.91 5.12
C GLU A 699 7.10 13.73 6.00
N ILE A 700 7.20 12.63 6.76
CA ILE A 700 8.41 12.36 7.57
C ILE A 700 9.65 12.10 6.71
N SER A 701 9.48 11.58 5.49
CA SER A 701 10.57 11.36 4.52
C SER A 701 11.24 12.66 4.03
N LYS A 702 10.62 13.82 4.24
CA LYS A 702 11.23 15.14 4.01
C LYS A 702 12.29 15.46 5.06
N TYR A 703 12.04 15.10 6.32
CA TYR A 703 12.83 15.57 7.46
C TYR A 703 13.88 14.56 7.93
N LEU A 704 13.56 13.27 7.85
CA LEU A 704 14.46 12.16 8.18
C LEU A 704 15.54 11.98 7.11
N ASP A 705 16.78 11.75 7.53
CA ASP A 705 17.88 11.29 6.68
C ASP A 705 17.77 9.78 6.40
N TYR A 706 17.45 9.00 7.43
CA TYR A 706 17.28 7.55 7.36
C TYR A 706 16.02 7.08 8.09
N ILE A 707 15.36 6.07 7.53
CA ILE A 707 14.16 5.44 8.06
C ILE A 707 14.52 3.98 8.39
N ASN A 708 14.65 3.68 9.68
CA ASN A 708 15.15 2.41 10.21
C ASN A 708 13.99 1.44 10.42
N VAL A 709 13.63 0.66 9.39
CA VAL A 709 12.46 -0.22 9.45
C VAL A 709 12.81 -1.50 10.21
N MET A 710 12.13 -1.73 11.34
CA MET A 710 12.34 -2.89 12.21
C MET A 710 11.73 -4.18 11.64
N THR A 711 12.30 -4.71 10.55
CA THR A 711 11.85 -5.92 9.84
C THR A 711 12.27 -7.23 10.52
N TYR A 712 11.92 -7.34 11.80
CA TYR A 712 12.12 -8.49 12.69
C TYR A 712 11.02 -8.47 13.77
N ASP A 713 11.07 -9.38 14.75
CA ASP A 713 10.01 -9.59 15.75
C ASP A 713 8.62 -9.83 15.14
N PHE A 714 8.59 -10.44 13.95
CA PHE A 714 7.35 -10.83 13.27
C PHE A 714 6.59 -11.92 14.03
N HIS A 715 7.33 -12.83 14.66
CA HIS A 715 6.83 -13.93 15.47
C HIS A 715 7.63 -14.07 16.77
N GLY A 716 6.96 -14.51 17.84
CA GLY A 716 7.60 -14.63 19.16
C GLY A 716 6.67 -15.14 20.26
N GLN A 717 7.18 -15.17 21.49
CA GLN A 717 6.54 -15.83 22.65
C GLN A 717 5.15 -15.32 23.08
N TRP A 718 4.65 -14.26 22.44
CA TRP A 718 3.25 -13.81 22.57
C TRP A 718 2.26 -14.71 21.83
N GLU A 719 2.74 -15.54 20.89
CA GLU A 719 1.94 -16.49 20.12
C GLU A 719 1.83 -17.87 20.79
N ARG A 720 1.03 -18.76 20.19
CA ARG A 720 0.83 -20.16 20.63
C ARG A 720 1.30 -21.20 19.61
N GLN A 721 2.08 -20.74 18.64
CA GLN A 721 2.72 -21.52 17.60
C GLN A 721 4.12 -20.95 17.39
N VAL A 722 5.07 -21.77 16.94
CA VAL A 722 6.41 -21.29 16.57
C VAL A 722 6.35 -20.55 15.24
N GLY A 723 7.13 -19.48 15.13
CA GLY A 723 7.22 -18.67 13.91
C GLY A 723 8.58 -18.01 13.82
N HIS A 724 9.03 -17.72 12.61
CA HIS A 724 10.36 -17.18 12.39
C HIS A 724 10.48 -15.69 12.77
N ASN A 725 11.59 -15.27 13.37
CA ASN A 725 11.83 -13.89 13.83
C ASN A 725 11.72 -12.86 12.67
N SER A 726 12.34 -13.18 11.54
CA SER A 726 12.66 -12.26 10.45
C SER A 726 12.54 -12.88 9.04
N PRO A 727 11.48 -13.65 8.70
CA PRO A 727 11.39 -14.34 7.41
C PRO A 727 11.42 -13.36 6.24
N LEU A 728 12.21 -13.65 5.20
CA LEU A 728 12.33 -12.77 4.03
C LEU A 728 11.02 -12.76 3.22
N PHE A 729 10.50 -13.95 2.96
CA PHE A 729 9.24 -14.21 2.25
C PHE A 729 8.30 -15.06 3.13
N PRO A 730 7.01 -15.19 2.77
CA PRO A 730 6.07 -15.97 3.57
C PRO A 730 5.98 -17.42 3.13
N LEU A 731 5.47 -18.30 4.01
CA LEU A 731 5.08 -19.66 3.63
C LEU A 731 3.90 -19.64 2.64
N GLU A 732 3.87 -20.60 1.71
CA GLU A 732 2.76 -20.88 0.79
C GLU A 732 1.45 -21.07 1.58
N SER A 733 1.55 -21.80 2.70
CA SER A 733 0.47 -22.18 3.63
C SER A 733 0.03 -21.11 4.62
N ALA A 734 0.77 -19.99 4.75
CA ALA A 734 0.47 -18.95 5.74
C ALA A 734 -0.86 -18.23 5.46
N THR A 735 -1.55 -17.81 6.52
CA THR A 735 -2.78 -16.99 6.38
C THR A 735 -2.48 -15.64 5.74
N SER A 736 -3.48 -15.01 5.11
CA SER A 736 -3.34 -13.67 4.49
C SER A 736 -2.98 -12.53 5.45
N TYR A 737 -2.94 -12.78 6.76
CA TYR A 737 -2.33 -11.90 7.77
C TYR A 737 -0.85 -12.24 7.95
N GLN A 738 -0.51 -13.50 8.25
CA GLN A 738 0.87 -13.98 8.40
C GLN A 738 1.73 -13.76 7.14
N LYS A 739 1.14 -13.83 5.93
CA LYS A 739 1.84 -13.52 4.67
C LYS A 739 2.42 -12.09 4.61
N LYS A 740 2.00 -11.20 5.51
CA LYS A 740 2.48 -9.81 5.63
C LYS A 740 3.56 -9.60 6.69
N LEU A 741 3.86 -10.62 7.49
CA LEU A 741 4.81 -10.58 8.58
C LEU A 741 6.20 -11.01 8.06
N THR A 742 6.72 -10.27 7.09
CA THR A 742 7.94 -10.61 6.34
C THR A 742 8.75 -9.37 5.99
N VAL A 743 10.08 -9.54 5.83
CA VAL A 743 11.00 -8.45 5.45
C VAL A 743 10.57 -7.81 4.12
N ASP A 744 10.25 -8.64 3.12
CA ASP A 744 9.83 -8.17 1.79
C ASP A 744 8.54 -7.34 1.86
N TYR A 745 7.48 -7.87 2.48
CA TYR A 745 6.20 -7.17 2.56
C TYR A 745 6.34 -5.84 3.32
N SER A 746 7.02 -5.82 4.46
CA SER A 746 7.14 -4.62 5.29
C SER A 746 8.01 -3.54 4.64
N ALA A 747 9.11 -3.92 3.98
CA ALA A 747 9.93 -2.98 3.22
C ALA A 747 9.16 -2.39 2.03
N ARG A 748 8.42 -3.22 1.28
CA ARG A 748 7.55 -2.76 0.19
C ARG A 748 6.41 -1.89 0.68
N GLU A 749 5.81 -2.16 1.85
CA GLU A 749 4.74 -1.35 2.41
C GLU A 749 5.22 0.08 2.72
N TRP A 750 6.42 0.27 3.25
CA TRP A 750 7.01 1.60 3.43
C TRP A 750 7.19 2.36 2.11
N VAL A 751 7.69 1.70 1.06
CA VAL A 751 7.78 2.29 -0.29
C VAL A 751 6.39 2.62 -0.84
N ARG A 752 5.41 1.72 -0.69
CA ARG A 752 4.03 1.88 -1.16
C ARG A 752 3.29 3.02 -0.47
N GLN A 753 3.69 3.37 0.76
CA GLN A 753 3.18 4.52 1.51
C GLN A 753 3.94 5.83 1.19
N GLY A 754 5.03 5.76 0.41
CA GLY A 754 5.75 6.92 -0.15
C GLY A 754 7.15 7.18 0.41
N ALA A 755 7.79 6.21 1.08
CA ALA A 755 9.17 6.36 1.52
C ALA A 755 10.17 6.17 0.36
N PRO A 756 11.16 7.05 0.19
CA PRO A 756 12.25 6.87 -0.77
C PRO A 756 13.07 5.61 -0.47
N LYS A 757 13.32 4.78 -1.48
CA LYS A 757 14.07 3.53 -1.30
C LYS A 757 15.48 3.77 -0.78
N GLU A 758 16.11 4.85 -1.21
CA GLU A 758 17.43 5.31 -0.77
C GLU A 758 17.46 5.84 0.67
N LYS A 759 16.32 6.10 1.32
CA LYS A 759 16.25 6.47 2.75
C LYS A 759 15.88 5.29 3.67
N LEU A 760 15.33 4.20 3.12
CA LEU A 760 14.95 3.02 3.88
C LEU A 760 16.17 2.16 4.23
N MET A 761 16.40 1.96 5.53
CA MET A 761 17.37 1.03 6.08
C MET A 761 16.63 -0.20 6.60
N ILE A 762 16.88 -1.36 5.99
CA ILE A 762 16.11 -2.58 6.30
C ILE A 762 16.72 -3.27 7.53
N GLY A 763 15.88 -3.59 8.52
CA GLY A 763 16.27 -4.17 9.80
C GLY A 763 16.71 -5.63 9.71
N MET A 764 17.92 -5.89 10.16
CA MET A 764 18.57 -7.21 10.19
C MET A 764 18.87 -7.57 11.66
N PRO A 765 18.20 -8.60 12.23
CA PRO A 765 18.45 -9.00 13.61
C PRO A 765 19.71 -9.84 13.72
N THR A 766 20.46 -9.67 14.82
CA THR A 766 21.58 -10.55 15.21
C THR A 766 21.19 -11.42 16.40
N TYR A 767 19.92 -11.82 16.42
CA TYR A 767 19.27 -12.58 17.48
C TYR A 767 18.11 -13.40 16.89
N GLY A 768 17.64 -14.38 17.65
CA GLY A 768 16.47 -15.19 17.34
C GLY A 768 15.37 -15.08 18.39
N ARG A 769 14.14 -15.39 17.97
CA ARG A 769 12.99 -15.57 18.86
C ARG A 769 12.78 -17.07 19.09
N SER A 770 12.64 -17.46 20.35
CA SER A 770 12.64 -18.86 20.78
C SER A 770 11.33 -19.27 21.46
N PHE A 771 11.04 -20.58 21.44
CA PHE A 771 9.79 -21.16 21.88
C PHE A 771 10.01 -22.50 22.59
N THR A 772 9.07 -22.87 23.47
CA THR A 772 8.98 -24.21 24.07
C THR A 772 7.79 -24.95 23.44
N LEU A 773 8.06 -25.92 22.57
CA LEU A 773 7.11 -26.77 21.86
C LEU A 773 6.20 -27.54 22.83
N ILE A 774 4.96 -27.80 22.41
CA ILE A 774 4.04 -28.70 23.14
C ILE A 774 4.37 -30.17 22.85
N ASN A 775 4.98 -30.46 21.70
CA ASN A 775 5.31 -31.80 21.25
C ASN A 775 6.59 -31.76 20.40
N ASN A 776 7.66 -32.40 20.85
CA ASN A 776 8.96 -32.45 20.15
C ASN A 776 8.94 -33.17 18.79
N THR A 777 7.87 -33.90 18.46
CA THR A 777 7.64 -34.47 17.11
C THR A 777 6.96 -33.47 16.15
N GLN A 778 6.57 -32.29 16.62
CA GLN A 778 6.02 -31.19 15.84
C GLN A 778 6.93 -29.97 16.03
N PHE A 779 7.92 -29.84 15.15
CA PHE A 779 8.99 -28.83 15.22
C PHE A 779 9.00 -27.86 14.02
N ASP A 780 8.10 -28.05 13.06
CA ASP A 780 8.01 -27.25 11.85
C ASP A 780 7.34 -25.88 12.11
N ILE A 781 7.47 -24.93 11.18
CA ILE A 781 6.92 -23.58 11.35
C ILE A 781 5.38 -23.66 11.47
N GLY A 782 4.82 -23.00 12.49
CA GLY A 782 3.41 -23.12 12.88
C GLY A 782 3.11 -24.23 13.90
N ALA A 783 4.09 -25.04 14.31
CA ALA A 783 3.88 -26.07 15.34
C ALA A 783 3.50 -25.48 16.72
N PRO A 784 2.65 -26.15 17.53
CA PRO A 784 2.11 -25.57 18.76
C PRO A 784 3.17 -25.33 19.86
N ALA A 785 3.15 -24.13 20.46
CA ALA A 785 4.07 -23.69 21.50
C ALA A 785 3.34 -23.37 22.82
N SER A 786 3.97 -23.77 23.94
CA SER A 786 3.45 -23.59 25.30
C SER A 786 3.84 -22.22 25.90
N ALA A 787 5.05 -21.76 25.61
CA ALA A 787 5.66 -20.51 26.08
C ALA A 787 6.83 -20.12 25.15
N GLY A 788 7.53 -19.04 25.46
CA GLY A 788 8.86 -18.77 24.92
C GLY A 788 9.87 -19.87 25.28
N GLY A 789 11.01 -19.87 24.59
CA GLY A 789 12.14 -20.74 24.90
C GLY A 789 12.77 -20.38 26.25
N THR A 790 13.50 -21.33 26.83
CA THR A 790 14.18 -21.17 28.12
C THR A 790 15.16 -19.99 28.07
N ALA A 791 15.17 -19.17 29.12
CA ALA A 791 16.04 -17.99 29.20
C ALA A 791 17.51 -18.39 29.11
N SER A 792 18.22 -17.82 28.13
CA SER A 792 19.62 -18.16 27.86
C SER A 792 20.58 -17.45 28.83
N ARG A 793 21.79 -17.98 28.99
CA ARG A 793 22.74 -17.61 30.06
C ARG A 793 23.11 -16.12 30.11
N TYR A 794 23.08 -15.42 28.99
CA TYR A 794 23.71 -14.11 28.82
C TYR A 794 22.70 -12.99 28.53
N THR A 795 21.67 -13.26 27.74
CA THR A 795 20.53 -12.37 27.57
C THR A 795 19.56 -12.48 28.74
N ASN A 796 19.39 -13.69 29.31
CA ASN A 796 18.53 -13.97 30.47
C ASN A 796 17.05 -13.53 30.26
N GLU A 797 16.59 -13.54 29.01
CA GLU A 797 15.20 -13.31 28.61
C GLU A 797 14.62 -14.62 28.06
N ALA A 798 13.43 -15.01 28.52
CA ALA A 798 12.72 -16.15 27.94
C ALA A 798 12.17 -15.76 26.55
N GLY A 799 12.21 -16.69 25.59
CA GLY A 799 11.75 -16.44 24.21
C GLY A 799 12.68 -15.58 23.35
N PHE A 800 13.92 -15.36 23.77
CA PHE A 800 14.92 -14.53 23.09
C PHE A 800 16.31 -15.15 23.22
N MET A 801 17.11 -15.09 22.16
CA MET A 801 18.50 -15.59 22.16
C MET A 801 19.38 -14.73 21.25
N SER A 802 20.53 -14.26 21.75
CA SER A 802 21.55 -13.61 20.91
C SER A 802 22.21 -14.63 19.95
N TYR A 803 22.81 -14.19 18.84
CA TYR A 803 23.43 -15.12 17.88
C TYR A 803 24.54 -15.96 18.52
N TYR A 804 25.34 -15.41 19.44
CA TYR A 804 26.35 -16.20 20.17
C TYR A 804 25.75 -17.24 21.14
N GLU A 805 24.54 -17.04 21.66
CA GLU A 805 23.79 -18.06 22.41
C GLU A 805 23.19 -19.13 21.49
N ILE A 806 22.76 -18.74 20.29
CA ILE A 806 22.31 -19.67 19.24
C ILE A 806 23.49 -20.55 18.77
N CYS A 807 24.69 -19.99 18.64
CA CYS A 807 25.91 -20.77 18.39
C CYS A 807 26.23 -21.77 19.50
N GLU A 808 25.92 -21.48 20.77
CA GLU A 808 26.05 -22.46 21.86
C GLU A 808 24.99 -23.57 21.72
N PHE A 809 23.73 -23.20 21.47
CA PHE A 809 22.62 -24.16 21.26
C PHE A 809 22.85 -25.10 20.06
N LEU A 810 23.37 -24.58 18.94
CA LEU A 810 23.73 -25.33 17.73
C LEU A 810 24.89 -26.33 17.91
N ARG A 811 25.60 -26.27 19.05
CA ARG A 811 26.74 -27.16 19.37
C ARG A 811 26.41 -28.26 20.36
N GLU A 812 25.26 -28.20 21.00
CA GLU A 812 24.83 -29.26 21.91
C GLU A 812 24.34 -30.48 21.12
N ASP A 813 24.69 -31.67 21.60
CA ASP A 813 24.32 -32.93 20.94
C ASP A 813 22.79 -33.04 20.77
N ASN A 814 22.39 -33.58 19.62
CA ASN A 814 21.00 -33.72 19.16
C ASN A 814 20.27 -32.41 18.77
N THR A 815 20.93 -31.25 18.73
CA THR A 815 20.33 -30.07 18.06
C THR A 815 20.22 -30.30 16.54
N THR A 816 19.04 -30.03 15.99
CA THR A 816 18.75 -30.10 14.55
C THR A 816 18.64 -28.69 13.98
N LEU A 817 19.41 -28.39 12.94
CA LEU A 817 19.31 -27.17 12.14
C LEU A 817 18.51 -27.48 10.86
N VAL A 818 17.47 -26.68 10.61
CA VAL A 818 16.61 -26.74 9.43
C VAL A 818 16.77 -25.45 8.64
N TRP A 819 16.71 -25.54 7.31
CA TRP A 819 16.64 -24.38 6.43
C TRP A 819 15.29 -24.37 5.72
N ASP A 820 14.54 -23.28 5.88
CA ASP A 820 13.29 -23.07 5.17
C ASP A 820 13.54 -22.44 3.79
N ASN A 821 13.07 -23.10 2.73
CA ASN A 821 13.26 -22.64 1.35
C ASN A 821 12.18 -21.67 0.86
N GLU A 822 11.07 -21.52 1.57
CA GLU A 822 10.00 -20.58 1.23
C GLU A 822 10.31 -19.22 1.87
N GLN A 823 10.60 -19.21 3.18
CA GLN A 823 10.94 -18.02 3.96
C GLN A 823 12.41 -17.57 3.82
N MET A 824 13.29 -18.42 3.25
CA MET A 824 14.72 -18.19 3.03
C MET A 824 15.54 -17.91 4.31
N VAL A 825 15.28 -18.68 5.36
CA VAL A 825 15.83 -18.49 6.71
C VAL A 825 16.02 -19.83 7.45
N PRO A 826 16.97 -19.92 8.41
CA PRO A 826 17.13 -21.09 9.26
C PRO A 826 16.24 -21.09 10.50
N PHE A 827 15.93 -22.28 11.01
CA PHE A 827 15.51 -22.46 12.40
C PHE A 827 16.20 -23.69 13.00
N ALA A 828 16.35 -23.72 14.32
CA ALA A 828 16.97 -24.84 15.02
C ALA A 828 16.10 -25.30 16.20
N TYR A 829 16.14 -26.60 16.48
CA TYR A 829 15.41 -27.17 17.62
C TYR A 829 16.16 -28.34 18.26
N ARG A 830 15.91 -28.56 19.55
CA ARG A 830 16.41 -29.68 20.35
C ARG A 830 15.42 -29.97 21.47
N GLU A 831 15.04 -31.24 21.63
CA GLU A 831 13.98 -31.66 22.55
C GLU A 831 12.71 -30.81 22.34
N ASP A 832 12.26 -30.04 23.34
CA ASP A 832 11.12 -29.12 23.20
C ASP A 832 11.53 -27.66 22.91
N GLN A 833 12.82 -27.34 22.84
CA GLN A 833 13.30 -25.97 22.61
C GLN A 833 13.48 -25.70 21.10
N TRP A 834 12.99 -24.55 20.63
CA TRP A 834 13.00 -24.14 19.22
C TRP A 834 13.43 -22.67 19.10
N VAL A 835 14.17 -22.30 18.05
CA VAL A 835 14.58 -20.91 17.78
C VAL A 835 14.64 -20.61 16.27
N GLY A 836 14.03 -19.51 15.84
CA GLY A 836 14.13 -18.95 14.49
C GLY A 836 15.00 -17.70 14.49
N PHE A 837 15.99 -17.64 13.61
CA PHE A 837 17.09 -16.67 13.65
C PHE A 837 17.69 -16.40 12.26
N ASP A 838 18.56 -15.40 12.14
CA ASP A 838 19.33 -15.14 10.93
C ASP A 838 20.76 -15.72 11.03
N ASP A 839 21.23 -16.37 9.96
CA ASP A 839 22.62 -16.83 9.80
C ASP A 839 23.33 -16.09 8.65
N GLU A 840 24.62 -16.37 8.44
CA GLU A 840 25.37 -15.79 7.33
C GLU A 840 24.73 -16.09 5.95
N ARG A 841 23.95 -17.17 5.79
CA ARG A 841 23.30 -17.54 4.52
C ARG A 841 22.00 -16.77 4.29
N SER A 842 21.13 -16.64 5.29
CA SER A 842 19.89 -15.85 5.18
C SER A 842 20.21 -14.37 5.04
N LEU A 843 21.19 -13.85 5.77
CA LEU A 843 21.63 -12.46 5.63
C LEU A 843 22.26 -12.18 4.26
N LYS A 844 23.09 -13.09 3.71
CA LYS A 844 23.57 -12.98 2.32
C LYS A 844 22.43 -12.97 1.30
N THR A 845 21.43 -13.83 1.51
CA THR A 845 20.23 -13.89 0.65
C THR A 845 19.42 -12.59 0.72
N LYS A 846 19.24 -12.04 1.92
CA LYS A 846 18.64 -10.72 2.15
C LYS A 846 19.45 -9.59 1.53
N MET A 847 20.78 -9.62 1.56
CA MET A 847 21.60 -8.60 0.90
C MET A 847 21.43 -8.66 -0.62
N ALA A 848 21.35 -9.85 -1.22
CA ALA A 848 21.08 -10.00 -2.65
C ALA A 848 19.72 -9.41 -3.05
N TRP A 849 18.65 -9.74 -2.30
CA TRP A 849 17.32 -9.14 -2.46
C TRP A 849 17.34 -7.60 -2.27
N LEU A 850 18.08 -7.10 -1.29
CA LEU A 850 18.19 -5.67 -0.98
C LEU A 850 18.85 -4.89 -2.11
N LYS A 851 19.88 -5.47 -2.75
CA LYS A 851 20.56 -4.91 -3.92
C LYS A 851 19.67 -4.91 -5.17
N ASP A 852 18.87 -5.96 -5.39
CA ASP A 852 17.94 -6.07 -6.52
C ASP A 852 16.77 -5.09 -6.39
N GLU A 853 16.22 -4.93 -5.18
CA GLU A 853 15.20 -3.92 -4.89
C GLU A 853 15.73 -2.49 -4.84
N GLY A 854 17.03 -2.26 -4.61
CA GLY A 854 17.62 -0.93 -4.64
C GLY A 854 17.43 -0.10 -3.36
N PHE A 855 17.34 -0.72 -2.18
CA PHE A 855 17.19 0.01 -0.90
C PHE A 855 18.48 0.69 -0.45
N GLY A 856 18.35 1.69 0.44
CA GLY A 856 19.42 2.60 0.86
C GLY A 856 20.50 2.01 1.78
N GLY A 857 20.27 0.83 2.34
CA GLY A 857 21.17 0.16 3.27
C GLY A 857 20.45 -0.72 4.28
N ILE A 858 21.17 -1.06 5.35
CA ILE A 858 20.66 -1.88 6.45
C ILE A 858 20.77 -1.18 7.79
N MET A 859 19.85 -1.57 8.67
CA MET A 859 19.92 -1.30 10.09
C MET A 859 20.09 -2.62 10.83
N VAL A 860 20.90 -2.65 11.89
CA VAL A 860 21.24 -3.87 12.64
C VAL A 860 20.87 -3.71 14.11
N TRP A 861 20.02 -4.60 14.60
CA TRP A 861 19.70 -4.76 16.02
C TRP A 861 20.23 -6.11 16.52
N SER A 862 21.36 -6.17 17.22
CA SER A 862 22.28 -5.08 17.61
C SER A 862 23.73 -5.57 17.58
N VAL A 863 24.70 -4.64 17.48
CA VAL A 863 26.13 -4.98 17.39
C VAL A 863 26.64 -5.81 18.58
N ASP A 864 25.96 -5.71 19.72
CA ASP A 864 26.28 -6.41 20.96
C ASP A 864 25.67 -7.83 21.07
N MET A 865 24.94 -8.30 20.06
CA MET A 865 24.32 -9.64 20.01
C MET A 865 24.87 -10.56 18.90
N ASP A 866 25.57 -10.00 17.91
CA ASP A 866 26.44 -10.77 16.99
C ASP A 866 27.67 -11.33 17.75
N ASP A 867 28.38 -12.31 17.21
CA ASP A 867 29.54 -12.92 17.87
C ASP A 867 30.80 -12.03 17.82
N PHE A 868 30.83 -11.03 18.69
CA PHE A 868 31.95 -10.13 18.92
C PHE A 868 33.23 -10.79 19.47
N ARG A 869 33.17 -12.08 19.82
CA ARG A 869 34.30 -12.83 20.41
C ARG A 869 34.97 -13.79 19.42
N GLY A 870 34.25 -14.22 18.37
CA GLY A 870 34.67 -15.32 17.51
C GLY A 870 34.44 -16.69 18.15
N SER A 871 33.53 -16.79 19.12
CA SER A 871 33.18 -18.05 19.77
C SER A 871 32.52 -19.03 18.79
N CYS A 872 31.73 -18.57 17.81
CA CYS A 872 31.02 -19.37 16.79
C CYS A 872 31.98 -20.07 15.80
N GLY A 873 33.19 -19.54 15.63
CA GLY A 873 34.27 -20.16 14.86
C GLY A 873 34.44 -19.64 13.41
N THR A 874 33.52 -18.81 12.91
CA THR A 874 33.61 -18.15 11.60
C THR A 874 34.39 -16.82 11.61
N GLY A 875 34.79 -16.34 12.79
CA GLY A 875 35.46 -15.06 13.00
C GLY A 875 34.65 -14.15 13.92
N LYS A 876 35.13 -12.92 14.18
CA LYS A 876 34.35 -11.93 14.93
C LYS A 876 33.32 -11.26 14.05
N TYR A 877 32.17 -10.94 14.62
CA TYR A 877 31.03 -10.30 13.97
C TYR A 877 30.64 -10.98 12.64
N PRO A 878 30.43 -12.32 12.63
CA PRO A 878 30.22 -13.07 11.39
C PRO A 878 28.99 -12.59 10.62
N LEU A 879 27.88 -12.28 11.30
CA LEU A 879 26.66 -11.82 10.65
C LEU A 879 26.86 -10.46 9.98
N ILE A 880 27.38 -9.47 10.73
CA ILE A 880 27.55 -8.11 10.21
C ILE A 880 28.68 -8.06 9.18
N THR A 881 29.73 -8.86 9.34
CA THR A 881 30.81 -9.02 8.34
C THR A 881 30.28 -9.64 7.05
N ALA A 882 29.42 -10.66 7.12
CA ALA A 882 28.80 -11.25 5.94
C ALA A 882 27.95 -10.22 5.17
N MET A 883 27.11 -9.44 5.88
CA MET A 883 26.31 -8.39 5.26
C MET A 883 27.18 -7.30 4.61
N LYS A 884 28.18 -6.79 5.34
CA LYS A 884 29.12 -5.78 4.83
C LYS A 884 29.86 -6.24 3.58
N GLN A 885 30.26 -7.51 3.50
CA GLN A 885 30.93 -8.07 2.33
C GLN A 885 30.01 -8.07 1.09
N GLU A 886 28.76 -8.52 1.23
CA GLU A 886 27.81 -8.53 0.10
C GLU A 886 27.38 -7.13 -0.35
N LEU A 887 27.47 -6.12 0.52
CA LEU A 887 27.18 -4.72 0.19
C LEU A 887 28.36 -3.96 -0.44
N GLY A 888 29.57 -4.55 -0.49
CA GLY A 888 30.79 -3.86 -0.89
C GLY A 888 30.90 -3.48 -2.39
N ASP A 889 30.14 -4.13 -3.26
CA ASP A 889 30.04 -3.81 -4.69
C ASP A 889 28.87 -2.86 -5.03
N TYR A 890 27.93 -2.70 -4.10
CA TYR A 890 26.68 -2.01 -4.30
C TYR A 890 26.83 -0.49 -4.26
N LYS A 891 26.01 0.21 -5.06
CA LYS A 891 25.86 1.67 -5.02
C LYS A 891 24.37 2.00 -5.01
N VAL A 892 23.93 2.68 -3.97
CA VAL A 892 22.56 3.19 -3.84
C VAL A 892 22.42 4.36 -4.82
N LYS A 893 21.40 4.30 -5.68
CA LYS A 893 21.03 5.43 -6.55
C LYS A 893 20.27 6.47 -5.73
N LEU A 894 20.52 7.75 -6.00
CA LEU A 894 19.79 8.87 -5.41
C LEU A 894 18.84 9.45 -6.47
N GLU A 895 17.53 9.39 -6.20
CA GLU A 895 16.46 9.85 -7.09
C GLU A 895 15.51 10.86 -6.42
N TYR A 896 15.44 10.86 -5.09
CA TYR A 896 14.56 11.71 -4.29
C TYR A 896 15.04 13.17 -4.22
N ASP A 897 14.35 14.07 -4.93
CA ASP A 897 14.54 15.52 -4.80
C ASP A 897 13.73 16.11 -3.63
N GLY A 898 14.15 15.77 -2.41
CA GLY A 898 13.55 16.31 -1.18
C GLY A 898 14.05 17.72 -0.83
N PRO A 899 13.30 18.49 -0.02
CA PRO A 899 13.61 19.89 0.28
C PRO A 899 14.92 20.14 1.05
N TYR A 900 15.56 19.08 1.57
CA TYR A 900 16.84 19.15 2.29
C TYR A 900 17.91 18.19 1.73
N GLU A 901 17.72 17.72 0.49
CA GLU A 901 18.70 16.87 -0.20
C GLU A 901 19.64 17.73 -1.08
N SER A 902 20.92 17.36 -1.14
CA SER A 902 21.88 18.01 -2.05
C SER A 902 22.97 17.06 -2.56
N SER A 903 23.32 17.19 -3.83
CA SER A 903 24.15 16.24 -4.61
C SER A 903 25.66 16.53 -4.48
N ASN A 904 26.17 16.58 -3.25
CA ASN A 904 27.59 16.80 -2.96
C ASN A 904 28.21 15.58 -2.23
N PRO A 905 29.10 14.80 -2.87
CA PRO A 905 29.63 13.53 -2.32
C PRO A 905 30.34 13.62 -0.96
N ASN A 906 30.75 14.80 -0.52
CA ASN A 906 31.54 15.00 0.71
C ASN A 906 30.70 15.13 1.99
N GLY A 907 29.36 15.04 1.92
CA GLY A 907 28.48 15.08 3.10
C GLY A 907 28.37 16.44 3.81
N GLN A 908 28.97 17.50 3.25
CA GLN A 908 28.52 18.87 3.52
C GLN A 908 27.22 19.12 2.76
N TYR A 909 26.13 18.63 3.34
CA TYR A 909 24.77 18.96 2.92
C TYR A 909 24.49 20.41 3.29
N THR A 910 24.82 21.33 2.39
CA THR A 910 24.23 22.66 2.39
C THR A 910 22.74 22.51 2.06
N THR A 911 21.89 23.27 2.74
CA THR A 911 20.52 23.50 2.29
C THR A 911 20.54 23.90 0.82
N LYS A 912 19.77 23.22 -0.05
CA LYS A 912 19.05 23.98 -1.07
C LYS A 912 18.22 24.98 -0.28
N ASP A 913 18.58 26.26 -0.28
CA ASP A 913 17.70 27.25 0.31
C ASP A 913 16.42 27.20 -0.54
N PRO A 914 15.25 26.83 0.05
CA PRO A 914 14.06 26.61 -0.75
C PRO A 914 13.60 27.90 -1.43
N THR A 915 14.10 29.06 -0.99
CA THR A 915 13.82 30.38 -1.55
C THR A 915 14.87 30.89 -2.53
N GLU A 916 16.07 30.29 -2.56
CA GLU A 916 17.14 30.73 -3.46
C GLU A 916 16.78 30.49 -4.94
N VAL A 917 17.15 31.49 -5.74
CA VAL A 917 17.08 31.51 -7.20
C VAL A 917 18.49 31.50 -7.74
N VAL A 918 18.78 30.53 -8.61
CA VAL A 918 20.05 30.37 -9.31
C VAL A 918 19.85 30.75 -10.78
N CYS A 919 20.61 31.72 -11.26
CA CYS A 919 20.63 32.12 -12.67
C CYS A 919 21.80 31.40 -13.37
N GLU A 920 21.52 30.37 -14.17
CA GLU A 920 22.55 29.58 -14.90
C GLU A 920 22.39 29.68 -16.43
N GLU A 921 21.91 30.81 -16.95
CA GLU A 921 21.58 30.98 -18.38
C GLU A 921 22.69 31.69 -19.17
N GLU A 922 22.83 31.32 -20.45
CA GLU A 922 23.84 31.90 -21.36
C GLU A 922 23.61 33.40 -21.63
N ASP A 923 24.71 34.15 -21.80
CA ASP A 923 24.72 35.60 -21.97
C ASP A 923 23.74 36.10 -23.04
N GLY A 924 22.66 36.77 -22.60
CA GLY A 924 21.69 37.46 -23.45
C GLY A 924 20.25 36.94 -23.37
N HIS A 925 19.97 35.89 -22.60
CA HIS A 925 18.58 35.59 -22.20
C HIS A 925 18.18 36.33 -20.91
N ILE A 926 16.89 36.61 -20.76
CA ILE A 926 16.29 37.16 -19.55
C ILE A 926 15.19 36.21 -19.08
N SER A 927 15.39 35.59 -17.93
CA SER A 927 14.40 34.74 -17.27
C SER A 927 13.85 35.38 -16.01
N TYR A 928 12.69 34.89 -15.58
CA TYR A 928 11.96 35.37 -14.42
C TYR A 928 11.68 34.21 -13.48
N HIS A 929 11.92 34.43 -12.18
CA HIS A 929 11.88 33.40 -11.16
C HIS A 929 11.12 33.93 -9.93
N PRO A 930 10.23 33.13 -9.32
CA PRO A 930 9.46 33.59 -8.17
C PRO A 930 10.36 33.87 -6.97
N ASP A 931 10.10 34.95 -6.22
CA ASP A 931 10.58 35.03 -4.85
C ASP A 931 9.70 34.11 -4.00
N LYS A 932 10.31 33.10 -3.40
CA LYS A 932 9.60 32.04 -2.68
C LYS A 932 9.52 32.33 -1.17
N ALA A 933 9.95 33.52 -0.73
CA ALA A 933 9.76 34.08 0.60
C ALA A 933 8.68 35.18 0.62
N ASP A 934 8.57 35.98 -0.45
CA ASP A 934 7.53 37.00 -0.61
C ASP A 934 6.93 37.00 -2.03
N CYS A 935 5.72 36.47 -2.14
CA CYS A 935 4.90 36.46 -3.35
C CYS A 935 4.75 37.82 -4.05
N THR A 936 4.88 38.94 -3.34
CA THR A 936 4.77 40.29 -3.93
C THR A 936 6.05 40.74 -4.66
N HIS A 937 7.08 39.89 -4.72
CA HIS A 937 8.35 40.13 -5.41
C HIS A 937 8.74 38.95 -6.32
N TYR A 938 9.72 39.20 -7.19
CA TYR A 938 10.34 38.17 -8.06
C TYR A 938 11.78 38.55 -8.41
N TYR A 939 12.51 37.60 -9.00
CA TYR A 939 13.85 37.82 -9.54
C TYR A 939 13.82 37.80 -11.06
N MET A 940 14.43 38.80 -11.67
CA MET A 940 14.77 38.82 -13.10
C MET A 940 16.27 38.50 -13.21
N CYS A 941 16.62 37.44 -13.94
CA CYS A 941 17.99 37.07 -14.25
C CYS A 941 18.40 37.63 -15.62
N GLU A 942 19.59 38.22 -15.75
CA GLU A 942 20.26 38.52 -17.02
C GLU A 942 21.67 37.90 -16.95
N GLY A 943 21.84 36.70 -17.50
CA GLY A 943 23.00 35.84 -17.20
C GLY A 943 23.13 35.62 -15.69
N GLU A 944 24.34 35.73 -15.13
CA GLU A 944 24.59 35.64 -13.67
C GLU A 944 23.95 36.77 -12.84
N ARG A 945 23.40 37.83 -13.44
CA ARG A 945 22.91 39.01 -12.72
C ARG A 945 21.45 38.86 -12.30
N LYS A 946 21.21 38.70 -11.00
CA LYS A 946 19.85 38.75 -10.42
C LYS A 946 19.42 40.16 -10.00
N HIS A 947 18.26 40.56 -10.47
CA HIS A 947 17.58 41.81 -10.11
C HIS A 947 16.29 41.47 -9.35
N HIS A 948 16.17 41.93 -8.10
CA HIS A 948 14.94 41.75 -7.31
C HIS A 948 13.92 42.83 -7.65
N MET A 949 12.70 42.43 -7.98
CA MET A 949 11.69 43.26 -8.61
C MET A 949 10.35 43.16 -7.84
N PRO A 950 9.76 44.28 -7.41
CA PRO A 950 8.44 44.28 -6.79
C PRO A 950 7.33 44.15 -7.84
N CYS A 951 6.24 43.46 -7.49
CA CYS A 951 5.00 43.51 -8.24
C CYS A 951 4.20 44.79 -7.96
N PRO A 952 3.31 45.21 -8.90
CA PRO A 952 2.38 46.31 -8.66
C PRO A 952 1.45 46.03 -7.47
N SER A 953 0.99 47.07 -6.78
CA SER A 953 0.25 46.93 -5.53
C SER A 953 -1.00 46.03 -5.65
N ASN A 954 -1.11 45.08 -4.72
CA ASN A 954 -2.11 44.00 -4.66
C ASN A 954 -1.95 42.87 -5.68
N LEU A 955 -0.87 42.84 -6.46
CA LEU A 955 -0.49 41.71 -7.33
C LEU A 955 0.69 40.92 -6.71
N VAL A 956 0.84 39.68 -7.17
CA VAL A 956 1.91 38.74 -6.81
C VAL A 956 2.48 38.09 -8.06
N PHE A 957 3.71 37.60 -8.03
CA PHE A 957 4.34 37.03 -9.22
C PHE A 957 3.80 35.64 -9.56
N ASN A 958 3.33 35.45 -10.80
CA ASN A 958 2.85 34.19 -11.34
C ASN A 958 3.98 33.52 -12.16
N PRO A 959 4.66 32.48 -11.64
CA PRO A 959 5.78 31.83 -12.33
C PRO A 959 5.37 30.99 -13.55
N ASN A 960 4.07 30.74 -13.76
CA ASN A 960 3.60 30.02 -14.95
C ASN A 960 3.51 30.94 -16.18
N GLU A 961 3.24 32.23 -15.96
CA GLU A 961 3.04 33.25 -16.99
C GLU A 961 4.19 34.29 -17.02
N ASN A 962 5.12 34.22 -16.06
CA ASN A 962 6.24 35.15 -15.85
C ASN A 962 5.84 36.63 -15.72
N VAL A 963 4.69 36.89 -15.09
CA VAL A 963 4.15 38.25 -14.87
C VAL A 963 3.53 38.38 -13.48
N CYS A 964 3.36 39.62 -13.02
CA CYS A 964 2.59 39.90 -11.81
C CYS A 964 1.08 39.83 -12.09
N ASP A 965 0.36 39.05 -11.29
CA ASP A 965 -1.05 38.68 -11.45
C ASP A 965 -1.77 38.72 -10.09
N TRP A 966 -3.07 38.48 -10.07
CA TRP A 966 -3.87 38.52 -8.84
C TRP A 966 -3.58 37.31 -7.92
N PRO A 967 -3.58 37.48 -6.58
CA PRO A 967 -3.27 36.41 -5.62
C PRO A 967 -4.16 35.17 -5.73
N GLU A 968 -5.37 35.29 -6.26
CA GLU A 968 -6.28 34.17 -6.55
C GLU A 968 -5.82 33.29 -7.72
N ASN A 969 -4.95 33.82 -8.60
CA ASN A 969 -4.39 33.10 -9.75
C ASN A 969 -3.02 32.44 -9.45
N VAL A 970 -2.43 32.71 -8.28
CA VAL A 970 -1.10 32.22 -7.89
C VAL A 970 -1.20 31.32 -6.66
N GLU A 971 -1.02 30.01 -6.88
CA GLU A 971 -1.15 28.99 -5.83
C GLU A 971 -0.19 29.24 -4.66
N GLY A 972 -0.73 29.23 -3.44
CA GLY A 972 0.01 29.52 -2.20
C GLY A 972 0.04 31.00 -1.76
N CYS A 973 -0.21 31.95 -2.67
CA CYS A 973 -0.04 33.39 -2.41
C CYS A 973 -1.30 34.14 -1.93
N THR A 974 -2.42 33.43 -1.76
CA THR A 974 -3.78 33.97 -1.51
C THR A 974 -3.99 34.75 -0.20
N HIS A 975 -2.97 34.91 0.65
CA HIS A 975 -3.11 35.55 1.97
C HIS A 975 -2.52 36.97 2.09
N HIS A 976 -1.84 37.49 1.06
CA HIS A 976 -1.13 38.78 1.15
C HIS A 976 -2.02 40.03 1.04
N THR A 977 -3.32 39.89 0.77
CA THR A 977 -4.25 41.02 0.58
C THR A 977 -4.86 41.56 1.88
N GLN A 978 -4.05 42.17 2.75
CA GLN A 978 -4.60 43.07 3.79
C GLN A 978 -4.70 44.50 3.24
N ALA A 979 -5.88 44.85 2.73
CA ALA A 979 -6.19 46.21 2.30
C ALA A 979 -6.09 47.19 3.49
N PRO A 980 -5.52 48.40 3.33
CA PRO A 980 -5.45 49.39 4.40
C PRO A 980 -6.84 49.76 4.96
N PRO A 981 -7.00 49.93 6.28
CA PRO A 981 -8.29 50.23 6.88
C PRO A 981 -8.85 51.57 6.36
N ALA A 982 -10.04 51.52 5.76
CA ALA A 982 -10.69 52.68 5.18
C ALA A 982 -11.04 53.70 6.27
N ARG A 983 -10.54 54.94 6.12
CA ARG A 983 -10.82 56.04 7.07
C ARG A 983 -12.31 56.43 7.07
N ARG A 984 -12.94 56.31 8.23
CA ARG A 984 -14.11 57.08 8.67
C ARG A 984 -13.98 57.39 10.15
#